data_AF-A0A496PU10-F1
#
_entry.id   AF-A0A496PU10-F1
#
_cell.length_a   1.000
_cell.length_b   1.000
_cell.length_c   1.000
_cell.angle_alpha   90.00
_cell.angle_beta   90.00
_cell.angle_gamma   90.00
#
_symmetry.space_group_name_H-M   'P 1'
#
loop_
_entity.id
_entity.type
_entity.pdbx_description
1 polymer ?
#
loop_
_entity_poly.entity_id
_entity_poly.type
_entity_poly.pdbx_seq_one_letter_code
_entity_poly.pdbx_strand_id
1 'polypeptide(L)'
;MIRPLVITILLIGLSLVIVAANDTSPNPGPGMELVALELIEQEYKDGHLTLDEKVRLQITAIKFPENLPDRFLPTPLSSSIMTGRCGSPVIDDIRSQWDALSTETKEYFQTAFLRAETEFKFLSPSGFFWMHYDTSGADSVPSADDDFNGVPDFVEKCAAYCDSALECHIDLGYLLPPSDGELGGDSLYDIYFEETGLYGYSMPEGLGPEPWNDYYSYIVINNDFLGFPPNNDPEGDQAGAAKVTCAHEFHHSCQYAYDVSEPTWIKEHDAVYFEDIVFDATDDNYQYLETFMQVPEKSLMDNGSHAYGSFIWAMFLAEKFDTSLMVAMWEGAIWDVAFDALADTINTRYGWTVDSAFAEFTVWNLCTDTRDDGLHYEESSQYPAVDIARSHASYPVELLTSPKNPAGYGSCYIDFFPGTATGILELSFNGDDNREWSAYVVKSLTENVHEFVKIELDPISMYGTIEIPLFETYYRVTLVGANLSEYSEGAFFSYSANVRLPYSVESEILTIDSSVYSGGIRDYEYRIINTSTLNDVYRITGWDAYGWIEPDSFDIAVLAGDDTIVTIPIHPAQGTPLNNLSSLTFKVWSRNDTTVVDSQFSGARTVLQHGDLDFDGIISVSDLTWLVAYLFTGGPEPVPISDAGDFTCEEDINVGDLTALVSYLFQGGNPPPCNPY
;
A
#
# COMPACT_ATOMS: atom_id res chain seq x y z
N MET A 1 74.98 49.48 43.90
CA MET A 1 74.95 50.18 42.60
C MET A 1 74.40 49.18 41.59
N ILE A 2 73.21 49.25 40.99
CA ILE A 2 72.17 50.27 40.72
C ILE A 2 70.87 49.42 40.55
N ARG A 3 69.85 49.50 41.44
CA ARG A 3 68.53 50.17 41.31
C ARG A 3 67.44 49.40 40.50
N PRO A 4 66.12 49.63 40.71
CA PRO A 4 65.18 48.68 41.32
C PRO A 4 64.02 48.24 40.41
N LEU A 5 63.21 47.25 40.83
CA LEU A 5 61.88 47.00 40.25
C LEU A 5 60.81 47.07 41.34
N VAL A 6 59.86 47.97 41.14
CA VAL A 6 58.59 48.12 41.86
C VAL A 6 57.56 47.30 41.09
N ILE A 7 56.83 46.40 41.75
CA ILE A 7 55.65 45.75 41.18
C ILE A 7 54.44 46.18 42.00
N THR A 8 53.57 46.91 41.32
CA THR A 8 52.22 47.30 41.71
C THR A 8 51.28 46.11 41.50
N ILE A 9 50.55 45.71 42.54
CA ILE A 9 49.39 44.82 42.40
C ILE A 9 48.17 45.71 42.16
N LEU A 10 47.53 45.58 41.00
CA LEU A 10 46.22 46.14 40.71
C LEU A 10 45.24 44.97 40.56
N LEU A 11 44.32 44.83 41.51
CA LEU A 11 43.09 44.05 41.32
C LEU A 11 42.22 44.78 40.30
N ILE A 12 41.77 44.08 39.26
CA ILE A 12 40.61 44.48 38.45
C ILE A 12 39.58 43.37 38.62
N GLY A 13 38.51 43.68 39.35
CA GLY A 13 37.29 42.90 39.32
C GLY A 13 36.52 43.26 38.05
N LEU A 14 36.11 42.25 37.28
CA LEU A 14 34.98 42.39 36.37
C LEU A 14 33.73 41.95 37.12
N SER A 15 33.00 42.93 37.65
CA SER A 15 31.58 42.82 37.94
C SER A 15 30.83 42.92 36.61
N LEU A 16 30.26 41.81 36.12
CA LEU A 16 29.21 41.87 35.10
C LEU A 16 28.02 42.56 35.74
N VAL A 17 27.67 43.74 35.23
CA VAL A 17 26.43 44.43 35.56
C VAL A 17 25.35 43.74 34.73
N ILE A 18 24.56 42.86 35.36
CA ILE A 18 23.25 42.47 34.82
C ILE A 18 22.39 43.73 34.92
N VAL A 19 22.21 44.41 33.80
CA VAL A 19 21.15 45.41 33.66
C VAL A 19 19.86 44.60 33.60
N ALA A 20 19.10 44.60 34.69
CA ALA A 20 17.69 44.24 34.63
C ALA A 20 16.99 45.27 33.75
N ALA A 21 16.92 44.98 32.45
CA ALA A 21 15.89 45.53 31.61
C ALA A 21 14.60 44.84 32.04
N ASN A 22 13.64 45.61 32.55
CA ASN A 22 12.24 45.20 32.47
C ASN A 22 11.91 45.17 30.98
N ASP A 23 12.23 44.08 30.31
CA ASP A 23 11.71 43.81 28.98
C ASP A 23 10.32 43.20 29.16
N THR A 24 9.33 43.89 28.61
CA THR A 24 7.96 43.40 28.52
C THR A 24 7.73 42.80 27.14
N SER A 25 8.76 42.22 26.53
CA SER A 25 8.57 41.34 25.37
C SER A 25 7.68 40.17 25.85
N PRO A 26 6.58 39.88 25.14
CA PRO A 26 5.78 38.72 25.47
C PRO A 26 6.67 37.49 25.37
N ASN A 27 6.65 36.63 26.40
CA ASN A 27 7.22 35.30 26.31
C ASN A 27 6.64 34.64 25.05
N PRO A 28 7.47 34.02 24.20
CA PRO A 28 6.95 33.35 23.02
C PRO A 28 5.91 32.32 23.47
N GLY A 29 4.72 32.35 22.86
CA GLY A 29 3.67 31.39 23.20
C GLY A 29 4.05 29.96 22.79
N PRO A 30 3.35 28.94 23.30
CA PRO A 30 3.68 27.53 23.04
C PRO A 30 3.78 27.19 21.54
N GLY A 31 4.80 26.41 21.17
CA GLY A 31 5.06 25.97 19.80
C GLY A 31 5.82 26.95 18.90
N MET A 32 6.22 28.13 19.40
CA MET A 32 7.01 29.10 18.62
C MET A 32 8.46 28.65 18.38
N GLU A 33 9.05 27.91 19.31
CA GLU A 33 10.40 27.35 19.26
C GLU A 33 10.53 26.31 18.14
N LEU A 34 9.48 25.53 17.90
CA LEU A 34 9.51 24.45 16.91
C LEU A 34 9.50 24.97 15.47
N VAL A 35 8.70 26.01 15.20
CA VAL A 35 8.74 26.74 13.93
C VAL A 35 10.12 27.35 13.72
N ALA A 36 10.75 27.87 14.78
CA ALA A 36 12.11 28.37 14.70
C ALA A 36 13.12 27.26 14.34
N LEU A 37 13.02 26.08 14.97
CA LEU A 37 13.89 24.94 14.69
C LEU A 37 13.80 24.48 13.23
N GLU A 38 12.60 24.41 12.66
CA GLU A 38 12.41 24.08 11.23
C GLU A 38 12.99 25.16 10.31
N LEU A 39 12.79 26.44 10.62
CA LEU A 39 13.36 27.55 9.85
C LEU A 39 14.89 27.56 9.91
N ILE A 40 15.48 27.25 11.07
CA ILE A 40 16.93 27.12 11.23
C ILE A 40 17.46 25.97 10.38
N GLU A 41 16.78 24.81 10.40
CA GLU A 41 17.14 23.66 9.58
C GLU A 41 17.07 23.97 8.08
N GLN A 42 16.01 24.67 7.66
CA GLN A 42 15.84 25.08 6.27
C GLN A 42 16.94 26.05 5.81
N GLU A 43 17.26 27.07 6.61
CA GLU A 43 18.35 28.02 6.30
C GLU A 43 19.72 27.34 6.24
N TYR A 44 19.93 26.30 7.05
CA TYR A 44 21.12 25.45 6.96
C TYR A 44 21.16 24.67 5.64
N LYS A 45 20.05 24.00 5.27
CA LYS A 45 19.92 23.27 3.99
C LYS A 45 20.09 24.17 2.77
N ASP A 46 19.64 25.42 2.86
CA ASP A 46 19.79 26.44 1.81
C ASP A 46 21.22 27.02 1.75
N GLY A 47 22.10 26.66 2.69
CA GLY A 47 23.49 27.09 2.75
C GLY A 47 23.69 28.50 3.31
N HIS A 48 22.68 29.06 3.98
CA HIS A 48 22.75 30.35 4.64
C HIS A 48 23.38 30.29 6.05
N LEU A 49 23.46 29.10 6.64
CA LEU A 49 24.11 28.85 7.93
C LEU A 49 25.24 27.84 7.80
N THR A 50 26.32 28.05 8.55
CA THR A 50 27.29 26.99 8.85
C THR A 50 26.72 26.02 9.88
N LEU A 51 27.33 24.83 10.02
CA LEU A 51 26.91 23.85 11.02
C LEU A 51 26.97 24.41 12.45
N ASP A 52 28.07 25.09 12.81
CA ASP A 52 28.20 25.73 14.11
C ASP A 52 27.15 26.82 14.37
N GLU A 53 26.75 27.58 13.34
CA GLU A 53 25.68 28.58 13.46
C GLU A 53 24.31 27.94 13.63
N LYS A 54 24.01 26.89 12.84
CA LYS A 54 22.80 26.07 13.01
C LYS A 54 22.68 25.59 14.45
N VAL A 55 23.70 24.88 14.94
CA VAL A 55 23.68 24.26 16.28
C VAL A 55 23.53 25.31 17.38
N ARG A 56 24.26 26.42 17.34
CA ARG A 56 24.10 27.48 18.36
C ARG A 56 22.71 28.11 18.32
N LEU A 57 22.11 28.30 17.14
CA LEU A 57 20.75 28.81 17.01
C LEU A 57 19.72 27.81 17.52
N GLN A 58 19.90 26.51 17.27
CA GLN A 58 19.03 25.46 17.81
C GLN A 58 19.10 25.40 19.34
N ILE A 59 20.31 25.41 19.92
CA ILE A 59 20.49 25.47 21.39
C ILE A 59 19.82 26.74 21.96
N THR A 60 19.97 27.88 21.27
CA THR A 60 19.33 29.14 21.68
C THR A 60 17.81 29.04 21.62
N ALA A 61 17.24 28.43 20.57
CA ALA A 61 15.81 28.23 20.46
C ALA A 61 15.26 27.34 21.60
N ILE A 62 16.01 26.32 22.02
CA ILE A 62 15.57 25.39 23.08
C ILE A 62 15.72 25.99 24.49
N LYS A 63 16.88 26.60 24.79
CA LYS A 63 17.24 27.01 26.17
C LYS A 63 17.10 28.51 26.45
N PHE A 64 17.15 29.34 25.41
CA PHE A 64 17.17 30.80 25.54
C PHE A 64 16.38 31.49 24.42
N PRO A 65 15.10 31.12 24.20
CA PRO A 65 14.32 31.54 23.04
C PRO A 65 14.18 33.07 22.94
N GLU A 66 14.25 33.79 24.05
CA GLU A 66 14.25 35.25 24.10
C GLU A 66 15.47 35.91 23.43
N ASN A 67 16.55 35.15 23.24
CA ASN A 67 17.77 35.59 22.56
C ASN A 67 17.80 35.22 21.06
N LEU A 68 16.73 34.62 20.55
CA LEU A 68 16.66 34.20 19.15
C LEU A 68 16.51 35.42 18.22
N PRO A 69 17.25 35.48 17.08
CA PRO A 69 17.11 36.59 16.15
C PRO A 69 15.69 36.70 15.56
N ASP A 70 15.18 37.94 15.39
CA ASP A 70 13.84 38.25 14.87
C ASP A 70 13.44 37.47 13.60
N ARG A 71 14.40 37.12 12.73
CA ARG A 71 14.12 36.39 11.48
C ARG A 71 13.70 34.93 11.69
N PHE A 72 13.97 34.38 12.87
CA PHE A 72 13.57 33.04 13.29
C PHE A 72 12.41 33.06 14.27
N LEU A 73 11.98 34.26 14.73
CA LEU A 73 10.76 34.39 15.50
C LEU A 73 9.55 34.16 14.57
N PRO A 74 8.61 33.29 14.95
CA PRO A 74 7.45 33.01 14.12
C PRO A 74 6.64 34.27 13.83
N THR A 75 6.09 34.37 12.62
CA THR A 75 5.06 35.39 12.35
C THR A 75 3.70 34.83 12.77
N PRO A 76 2.71 35.66 13.15
CA PRO A 76 1.39 35.17 13.57
C PRO A 76 0.66 34.27 12.56
N LEU A 77 1.12 34.25 11.30
CA LEU A 77 0.61 33.44 10.19
C LEU A 77 1.24 32.04 10.07
N SER A 78 2.33 31.73 10.79
CA SER A 78 2.98 30.40 10.75
C SER A 78 2.42 29.41 11.77
N SER A 79 1.34 29.78 12.47
CA SER A 79 0.62 28.95 13.45
C SER A 79 -0.09 27.72 12.88
N SER A 80 0.06 27.44 11.57
CA SER A 80 -0.54 26.29 10.89
C SER A 80 0.45 25.16 10.60
N ILE A 81 1.70 25.24 11.06
CA ILE A 81 2.64 24.12 10.91
C ILE A 81 2.57 23.33 12.21
N MET A 82 1.99 22.14 12.16
CA MET A 82 2.08 21.17 13.24
C MET A 82 3.49 20.59 13.22
N THR A 83 4.35 21.22 14.00
CA THR A 83 5.74 20.84 14.20
C THR A 83 5.80 19.86 15.38
N GLY A 84 6.69 18.87 15.30
CA GLY A 84 6.90 17.89 16.38
C GLY A 84 7.28 18.57 17.69
N ARG A 85 6.75 18.11 18.83
CA ARG A 85 6.80 18.86 20.11
C ARG A 85 7.97 18.51 21.03
N CYS A 86 8.77 17.55 20.60
CA CYS A 86 9.91 16.99 21.30
C CYS A 86 11.22 17.67 20.88
N GLY A 87 12.07 18.01 21.87
CA GLY A 87 13.40 18.56 21.62
C GLY A 87 14.49 17.50 21.36
N SER A 88 14.24 16.22 21.66
CA SER A 88 15.21 15.12 21.52
C SER A 88 15.76 14.96 20.10
N PRO A 89 14.98 15.04 19.00
CA PRO A 89 15.50 14.98 17.64
C PRO A 89 16.67 15.93 17.38
N VAL A 90 16.55 17.16 17.88
CA VAL A 90 17.54 18.21 17.67
C VAL A 90 18.79 17.92 18.50
N ILE A 91 18.62 17.46 19.73
CA ILE A 91 19.73 17.07 20.60
C ILE A 91 20.50 15.89 20.00
N ASP A 92 19.78 14.88 19.51
CA ASP A 92 20.37 13.70 18.85
C ASP A 92 21.09 14.07 17.56
N ASP A 93 20.51 14.96 16.74
CA ASP A 93 21.17 15.47 15.53
C ASP A 93 22.48 16.21 15.86
N ILE A 94 22.47 17.09 16.86
CA ILE A 94 23.68 17.79 17.33
C ILE A 94 24.75 16.78 17.77
N ARG A 95 24.36 15.73 18.50
CA ARG A 95 25.27 14.68 18.99
C ARG A 95 25.83 13.84 17.85
N SER A 96 25.03 13.48 16.86
CA SER A 96 25.49 12.73 15.68
C SER A 96 26.57 13.50 14.90
N GLN A 97 26.57 14.83 15.01
CA GLN A 97 27.50 15.74 14.34
C GLN A 97 28.60 16.26 15.28
N TRP A 98 28.70 15.74 16.50
CA TRP A 98 29.55 16.28 17.56
C TRP A 98 31.00 16.48 17.12
N ASP A 99 31.60 15.52 16.42
CA ASP A 99 32.99 15.61 16.00
C ASP A 99 33.28 16.73 14.99
N ALA A 100 32.27 17.16 14.22
CA ALA A 100 32.38 18.24 13.26
C ALA A 100 32.26 19.65 13.89
N LEU A 101 31.74 19.76 15.12
CA LEU A 101 31.52 21.04 15.79
C LEU A 101 32.82 21.66 16.32
N SER A 102 32.90 22.99 16.28
CA SER A 102 33.98 23.73 16.90
C SER A 102 33.97 23.57 18.43
N THR A 103 35.13 23.77 19.07
CA THR A 103 35.26 23.75 20.53
C THR A 103 34.33 24.75 21.21
N GLU A 104 34.15 25.94 20.62
CA GLU A 104 33.26 26.98 21.15
C GLU A 104 31.79 26.52 21.15
N THR A 105 31.33 25.87 20.09
CA THR A 105 29.97 25.33 20.02
C THR A 105 29.76 24.17 21.00
N LYS A 106 30.78 23.31 21.18
CA LYS A 106 30.74 22.23 22.19
C LYS A 106 30.62 22.78 23.61
N GLU A 107 31.42 23.81 23.94
CA GLU A 107 31.35 24.48 25.24
C GLU A 107 30.00 25.19 25.44
N TYR A 108 29.44 25.80 24.39
CA TYR A 108 28.11 26.40 24.43
C TYR A 108 27.02 25.37 24.72
N PHE A 109 27.03 24.22 24.01
CA PHE A 109 26.11 23.11 24.27
C PHE A 109 26.22 22.59 25.70
N GLN A 110 27.45 22.28 26.15
CA GLN A 110 27.70 21.78 27.51
C GLN A 110 27.23 22.75 28.58
N THR A 111 27.37 24.05 28.34
CA THR A 111 26.92 25.08 29.28
C THR A 111 25.40 25.22 29.29
N ALA A 112 24.77 25.17 28.12
CA ALA A 112 23.33 25.37 27.98
C ALA A 112 22.50 24.22 28.57
N PHE A 113 23.02 22.98 28.52
CA PHE A 113 22.33 21.78 28.99
C PHE A 113 22.93 21.17 30.27
N LEU A 114 23.59 21.99 31.09
CA LEU A 114 23.88 21.59 32.47
C LEU A 114 22.56 21.29 33.20
N ARG A 115 22.51 20.16 33.92
CA ARG A 115 21.37 19.84 34.79
C ARG A 115 21.08 21.00 35.74
N ALA A 116 19.80 21.38 35.86
CA ALA A 116 19.39 22.49 36.69
C ALA A 116 19.65 22.20 38.19
N GLU A 117 20.08 23.21 38.94
CA GLU A 117 20.08 23.17 40.40
C GLU A 117 18.73 23.70 40.91
N THR A 118 17.83 22.81 41.33
CA THR A 118 16.48 23.17 41.81
C THR A 118 16.41 23.27 43.34
N GLU A 119 15.44 24.04 43.85
CA GLU A 119 15.18 24.20 45.28
C GLU A 119 14.58 22.94 45.90
N PHE A 120 13.75 22.21 45.14
CA PHE A 120 12.99 21.06 45.64
C PHE A 120 13.13 19.83 44.74
N LYS A 121 12.93 18.67 45.36
CA LYS A 121 12.73 17.41 44.65
C LYS A 121 11.69 16.52 45.32
N PHE A 122 10.92 15.79 44.51
CA PHE A 122 9.89 14.85 44.93
C PHE A 122 10.17 13.46 44.36
N LEU A 123 10.09 12.43 45.21
CA LEU A 123 10.31 11.04 44.80
C LEU A 123 8.98 10.47 44.31
N SER A 124 8.95 9.89 43.11
CA SER A 124 7.73 9.27 42.60
C SER A 124 7.26 8.11 43.48
N PRO A 125 5.94 7.80 43.50
CA PRO A 125 5.39 6.70 44.29
C PRO A 125 6.09 5.34 44.10
N SER A 126 6.56 5.01 42.90
CA SER A 126 7.31 3.78 42.60
C SER A 126 8.72 3.78 43.21
N GLY A 127 9.26 4.96 43.51
CA GLY A 127 10.63 5.16 43.97
C GLY A 127 11.67 5.13 42.85
N PHE A 128 11.26 5.28 41.59
CA PHE A 128 12.16 5.26 40.44
C PHE A 128 12.60 6.66 39.98
N PHE A 129 11.73 7.67 40.09
CA PHE A 129 11.99 9.01 39.54
C PHE A 129 12.21 10.06 40.62
N TRP A 130 13.22 10.91 40.44
CA TRP A 130 13.32 12.20 41.09
C TRP A 130 12.74 13.30 40.21
N MET A 131 11.70 13.95 40.72
CA MET A 131 11.07 15.11 40.11
C MET A 131 11.71 16.38 40.69
N HIS A 132 12.58 17.06 39.94
CA HIS A 132 13.30 18.27 40.33
C HIS A 132 12.53 19.51 39.88
N TYR A 133 12.17 20.39 40.81
CA TYR A 133 11.30 21.54 40.52
C TYR A 133 11.61 22.77 41.38
N ASP A 134 11.18 23.92 40.89
CA ASP A 134 11.16 25.18 41.62
C ASP A 134 9.72 25.68 41.84
N THR A 135 9.51 26.48 42.89
CA THR A 135 8.21 27.15 43.16
C THR A 135 8.30 28.67 42.98
N SER A 136 9.44 29.16 42.50
CA SER A 136 9.68 30.57 42.18
C SER A 136 10.69 30.68 41.03
N GLY A 137 10.69 31.81 40.32
CA GLY A 137 11.53 31.98 39.14
C GLY A 137 10.76 31.76 37.85
N ALA A 138 11.47 31.63 36.73
CA ALA A 138 10.86 31.34 35.44
C ALA A 138 10.36 29.89 35.40
N ASP A 139 11.17 28.95 35.89
CA ASP A 139 10.91 27.50 35.88
C ASP A 139 9.92 27.04 36.97
N SER A 140 9.17 27.95 37.58
CA SER A 140 8.28 27.60 38.69
C SER A 140 7.08 26.79 38.23
N VAL A 141 6.83 25.66 38.87
CA VAL A 141 5.60 24.86 38.64
C VAL A 141 4.36 25.51 39.26
N PRO A 142 3.13 25.17 38.82
CA PRO A 142 1.89 25.67 39.40
C PRO A 142 1.82 25.44 40.91
N SER A 143 1.61 26.51 41.68
CA SER A 143 1.67 26.48 43.16
C SER A 143 0.50 25.80 43.88
N ALA A 144 -0.42 25.15 43.16
CA ALA A 144 -1.55 24.46 43.79
C ALA A 144 -1.06 23.26 44.60
N ASP A 145 -1.56 23.11 45.82
CA ASP A 145 -1.26 22.05 46.79
C ASP A 145 -2.54 21.87 47.62
N ASP A 146 -3.50 21.16 47.05
CA ASP A 146 -4.86 21.06 47.58
C ASP A 146 -4.93 20.18 48.85
N ASP A 147 -3.97 19.26 49.02
CA ASP A 147 -3.90 18.37 50.19
C ASP A 147 -3.01 18.93 51.33
N PHE A 148 -2.28 20.02 51.07
CA PHE A 148 -1.38 20.73 51.97
C PHE A 148 -0.20 19.88 52.46
N ASN A 149 0.30 18.96 51.62
CA ASN A 149 1.44 18.12 51.95
C ASN A 149 2.79 18.81 51.70
N GLY A 150 2.78 19.99 51.08
CA GLY A 150 3.96 20.81 50.79
C GLY A 150 4.62 20.51 49.45
N VAL A 151 4.02 19.69 48.60
CA VAL A 151 4.42 19.40 47.22
C VAL A 151 3.32 19.91 46.30
N PRO A 152 3.64 20.61 45.20
CA PRO A 152 2.62 21.03 44.26
C PRO A 152 1.89 19.84 43.59
N ASP A 153 0.57 19.90 43.51
CA ASP A 153 -0.29 18.83 42.95
C ASP A 153 0.15 18.44 41.53
N PHE A 154 0.62 19.41 40.74
CA PHE A 154 1.10 19.18 39.37
C PHE A 154 2.34 18.27 39.35
N VAL A 155 3.28 18.47 40.29
CA VAL A 155 4.49 17.63 40.40
C VAL A 155 4.11 16.21 40.80
N GLU A 156 3.18 16.04 41.73
CA GLU A 156 2.71 14.73 42.16
C GLU A 156 2.00 13.97 41.02
N LYS A 157 1.20 14.68 40.22
CA LYS A 157 0.54 14.11 39.04
C LYS A 157 1.55 13.64 38.01
N CYS A 158 2.50 14.49 37.61
CA CYS A 158 3.54 14.10 36.65
C CYS A 158 4.37 12.91 37.17
N ALA A 159 4.70 12.87 38.46
CA ALA A 159 5.37 11.72 39.06
C ALA A 159 4.56 10.42 38.90
N ALA A 160 3.24 10.48 39.09
CA ALA A 160 2.34 9.34 38.89
C ALA A 160 2.20 8.96 37.41
N TYR A 161 2.27 9.93 36.48
CA TYR A 161 2.26 9.66 35.05
C TYR A 161 3.54 8.95 34.60
N CYS A 162 4.71 9.40 35.07
CA CYS A 162 5.98 8.70 34.85
C CYS A 162 5.95 7.27 35.41
N ASP A 163 5.38 7.07 36.60
CA ASP A 163 5.21 5.72 37.17
C ASP A 163 4.30 4.83 36.31
N SER A 164 3.25 5.40 35.70
CA SER A 164 2.35 4.68 34.79
C SER A 164 3.09 4.26 33.51
N ALA A 165 3.91 5.16 32.95
CA ALA A 165 4.76 4.85 31.81
C ALA A 165 5.80 3.77 32.17
N LEU A 166 6.41 3.83 33.35
CA LEU A 166 7.34 2.82 33.85
C LEU A 166 6.70 1.45 34.00
N GLU A 167 5.51 1.38 34.61
CA GLU A 167 4.76 0.13 34.76
C GLU A 167 4.47 -0.50 33.39
N CYS A 168 4.02 0.30 32.42
CA CYS A 168 3.78 -0.15 31.06
C CYS A 168 5.05 -0.69 30.36
N HIS A 169 6.18 0.01 30.46
CA HIS A 169 7.46 -0.46 29.91
C HIS A 169 7.89 -1.80 30.52
N ILE A 170 7.74 -1.96 31.85
CA ILE A 170 8.06 -3.21 32.56
C ILE A 170 7.16 -4.35 32.09
N ASP A 171 5.86 -4.09 31.96
CA ASP A 171 4.87 -5.09 31.55
C ASP A 171 5.07 -5.57 30.11
N LEU A 172 5.44 -4.66 29.20
CA LEU A 172 5.77 -4.98 27.81
C LEU A 172 7.17 -5.60 27.65
N GLY A 173 8.06 -5.39 28.61
CA GLY A 173 9.41 -5.97 28.64
C GLY A 173 10.49 -5.11 27.98
N TYR A 174 10.32 -3.80 27.95
CA TYR A 174 11.37 -2.88 27.49
C TYR A 174 12.56 -2.86 28.46
N LEU A 175 13.76 -2.59 27.94
CA LEU A 175 14.90 -2.19 28.74
C LEU A 175 14.63 -0.80 29.34
N LEU A 176 14.93 -0.66 30.63
CA LEU A 176 14.85 0.61 31.33
C LEU A 176 16.13 1.42 31.08
N PRO A 177 16.07 2.77 31.22
CA PRO A 177 17.22 3.62 30.96
C PRO A 177 18.42 3.24 31.85
N PRO A 178 19.65 3.30 31.32
CA PRO A 178 20.86 3.10 32.12
C PRO A 178 20.97 4.12 33.26
N SER A 179 21.48 3.67 34.41
CA SER A 179 21.80 4.59 35.51
C SER A 179 23.01 5.47 35.18
N ASP A 180 22.91 6.73 35.54
CA ASP A 180 23.93 7.77 35.47
C ASP A 180 24.87 7.82 36.71
N GLY A 181 24.67 6.91 37.67
CA GLY A 181 25.50 6.75 38.86
C GLY A 181 25.09 7.64 40.04
N GLU A 182 25.74 8.79 40.18
CA GLU A 182 25.47 9.76 41.27
C GLU A 182 25.14 11.17 40.73
N LEU A 183 24.96 11.30 39.40
CA LEU A 183 24.51 12.55 38.80
C LEU A 183 23.05 12.81 39.25
N GLY A 184 22.65 14.09 39.36
CA GLY A 184 21.34 14.44 39.94
C GLY A 184 21.16 14.14 41.44
N GLY A 185 22.12 13.45 42.05
CA GLY A 185 22.31 13.32 43.49
C GLY A 185 22.30 11.89 44.02
N ASP A 186 21.78 10.92 43.27
CA ASP A 186 21.87 9.49 43.52
C ASP A 186 21.69 8.70 42.21
N SER A 187 21.26 7.44 42.27
CA SER A 187 21.17 6.55 41.09
C SER A 187 19.74 6.42 40.54
N LEU A 188 18.78 7.19 41.06
CA LEU A 188 17.41 7.22 40.56
C LEU A 188 17.32 8.13 39.33
N TYR A 189 16.29 7.91 38.51
CA TYR A 189 16.18 8.59 37.23
C TYR A 189 15.67 10.03 37.41
N ASP A 190 16.35 11.01 36.82
CA ASP A 190 16.03 12.44 37.05
C ASP A 190 15.13 13.03 35.97
N ILE A 191 14.12 13.75 36.42
CA ILE A 191 13.20 14.55 35.59
C ILE A 191 13.17 15.98 36.13
N TYR A 192 13.40 16.96 35.26
CA TYR A 192 13.44 18.38 35.61
C TYR A 192 12.24 19.11 34.99
N PHE A 193 11.64 20.02 35.77
CA PHE A 193 10.66 20.98 35.24
C PHE A 193 11.35 22.27 34.83
N GLU A 194 11.09 22.73 33.61
CA GLU A 194 11.64 23.99 33.10
C GLU A 194 10.58 24.77 32.31
N GLU A 195 10.72 26.10 32.27
CA GLU A 195 9.95 26.94 31.35
C GLU A 195 10.54 26.77 29.94
N THR A 196 9.78 26.12 29.06
CA THR A 196 10.16 25.90 27.65
C THR A 196 8.92 25.87 26.77
N GLY A 197 8.96 26.41 25.55
CA GLY A 197 7.81 26.28 24.63
C GLY A 197 7.73 24.92 23.90
N LEU A 198 8.56 23.95 24.30
CA LEU A 198 8.48 22.53 23.95
C LEU A 198 7.62 21.76 24.96
N TYR A 199 7.15 20.57 24.59
CA TYR A 199 6.55 19.65 25.56
C TYR A 199 7.63 19.17 26.55
N GLY A 200 8.76 18.73 26.01
CA GLY A 200 9.90 18.24 26.76
C GLY A 200 11.05 17.85 25.83
N TYR A 201 12.08 17.28 26.44
CA TYR A 201 13.14 16.56 25.75
C TYR A 201 13.86 15.59 26.68
N SER A 202 14.36 14.53 26.09
CA SER A 202 15.28 13.56 26.69
C SER A 202 16.71 13.87 26.28
N MET A 203 17.59 14.03 27.26
CA MET A 203 18.99 14.38 27.05
C MET A 203 19.89 13.17 27.30
N PRO A 204 20.39 12.49 26.26
CA PRO A 204 21.45 11.51 26.42
C PRO A 204 22.76 12.20 26.78
N GLU A 205 23.42 11.75 27.85
CA GLU A 205 24.61 12.41 28.40
C GLU A 205 25.89 11.61 28.16
N GLY A 206 25.85 10.30 28.39
CA GLY A 206 27.03 9.45 28.25
C GLY A 206 26.72 7.96 28.14
N LEU A 207 27.76 7.18 27.85
CA LEU A 207 27.64 5.73 27.66
C LEU A 207 27.12 5.05 28.93
N GLY A 208 26.18 4.14 28.74
CA GLY A 208 25.70 3.23 29.77
C GLY A 208 26.69 2.08 30.05
N PRO A 209 26.30 1.13 30.91
CA PRO A 209 27.18 0.06 31.34
C PRO A 209 27.28 -1.11 30.35
N GLU A 210 26.42 -1.19 29.34
CA GLU A 210 26.34 -2.34 28.44
C GLU A 210 27.43 -2.29 27.34
N PRO A 211 27.71 -3.43 26.68
CA PRO A 211 28.76 -3.48 25.64
C PRO A 211 28.29 -2.94 24.27
N TRP A 212 27.05 -2.48 24.15
CA TRP A 212 26.48 -1.87 22.94
C TRP A 212 26.32 -0.35 23.11
N ASN A 213 25.63 0.31 22.19
CA ASN A 213 25.55 1.77 22.13
C ASN A 213 24.47 2.36 23.05
N ASP A 214 24.43 1.90 24.31
CA ASP A 214 23.49 2.36 25.32
C ASP A 214 23.95 3.69 25.96
N TYR A 215 22.99 4.54 26.34
CA TYR A 215 23.25 5.85 26.93
C TYR A 215 22.38 6.11 28.16
N TYR A 216 22.99 6.57 29.24
CA TYR A 216 22.24 7.18 30.33
C TYR A 216 21.78 8.59 29.92
N SER A 217 20.66 9.01 30.50
CA SER A 217 19.97 10.24 30.15
C SER A 217 19.23 10.84 31.36
N TYR A 218 18.70 12.04 31.18
CA TYR A 218 17.69 12.65 32.04
C TYR A 218 16.60 13.28 31.17
N ILE A 219 15.46 13.61 31.76
CA ILE A 219 14.35 14.24 31.06
C ILE A 219 14.15 15.68 31.55
N VAL A 220 13.77 16.56 30.64
CA VAL A 220 13.16 17.85 30.94
C VAL A 220 11.73 17.85 30.40
N ILE A 221 10.80 18.30 31.22
CA ILE A 221 9.40 18.53 30.83
C ILE A 221 9.02 19.98 31.12
N ASN A 222 8.04 20.48 30.37
CA ASN A 222 7.49 21.81 30.61
C ASN A 222 6.91 21.92 32.04
N ASN A 223 7.09 23.09 32.65
CA ASN A 223 6.70 23.41 34.02
C ASN A 223 5.18 23.50 34.28
N ASP A 224 4.31 23.77 33.29
CA ASP A 224 2.86 23.95 33.53
C ASP A 224 1.89 23.54 32.40
N PHE A 225 2.40 23.28 31.20
CA PHE A 225 1.70 23.02 29.93
C PHE A 225 0.61 24.04 29.56
N LEU A 226 0.69 25.28 30.04
CA LEU A 226 -0.29 26.32 29.72
C LEU A 226 -0.17 26.79 28.27
N GLY A 227 -1.29 26.69 27.54
CA GLY A 227 -1.43 27.22 26.19
C GLY A 227 -0.96 26.27 25.08
N PHE A 228 -0.57 25.05 25.42
CA PHE A 228 -0.36 24.00 24.43
C PHE A 228 -1.69 23.58 23.77
N PRO A 229 -1.63 22.95 22.60
CA PRO A 229 -2.82 22.58 21.85
C PRO A 229 -3.77 21.64 22.61
N PRO A 230 -5.07 21.69 22.30
CA PRO A 230 -6.07 20.87 22.97
C PRO A 230 -5.92 19.39 22.63
N ASN A 231 -6.32 18.52 23.55
CA ASN A 231 -6.38 17.08 23.39
C ASN A 231 -7.68 16.53 24.02
N ASN A 232 -7.79 15.21 24.11
CA ASN A 232 -9.02 14.53 24.53
C ASN A 232 -9.00 14.10 26.01
N ASP A 233 -7.92 14.39 26.75
CA ASP A 233 -7.77 13.86 28.10
C ASP A 233 -8.92 14.32 29.03
N PRO A 234 -9.54 13.40 29.78
CA PRO A 234 -10.68 13.72 30.65
C PRO A 234 -10.34 14.65 31.83
N GLU A 235 -9.06 14.80 32.19
CA GLU A 235 -8.57 15.76 33.19
C GLU A 235 -8.24 17.14 32.59
N GLY A 236 -8.32 17.28 31.25
CA GLY A 236 -8.14 18.52 30.50
C GLY A 236 -6.78 18.63 29.82
N ASP A 237 -6.69 19.58 28.88
CA ASP A 237 -5.57 19.73 27.93
C ASP A 237 -4.18 19.71 28.58
N GLN A 238 -3.99 20.42 29.69
CA GLN A 238 -2.71 20.47 30.42
C GLN A 238 -2.30 19.11 31.00
N ALA A 239 -3.27 18.34 31.51
CA ALA A 239 -3.02 17.02 32.05
C ALA A 239 -2.72 16.02 30.94
N GLY A 240 -3.44 16.09 29.82
CA GLY A 240 -3.16 15.30 28.63
C GLY A 240 -1.75 15.55 28.09
N ALA A 241 -1.37 16.82 27.91
CA ALA A 241 -0.04 17.20 27.44
C ALA A 241 1.07 16.70 28.38
N ALA A 242 0.88 16.82 29.69
CA ALA A 242 1.81 16.29 30.67
C ALA A 242 1.92 14.75 30.63
N LYS A 243 0.79 14.03 30.51
CA LYS A 243 0.76 12.56 30.40
C LYS A 243 1.56 12.07 29.20
N VAL A 244 1.23 12.56 28.00
CA VAL A 244 1.90 12.12 26.78
C VAL A 244 3.37 12.49 26.80
N THR A 245 3.75 13.66 27.33
CA THR A 245 5.17 14.04 27.47
C THR A 245 5.92 13.09 28.41
N CYS A 246 5.33 12.74 29.56
CA CYS A 246 5.94 11.79 30.49
C CYS A 246 6.15 10.42 29.85
N ALA A 247 5.20 9.94 29.03
CA ALA A 247 5.33 8.70 28.29
C ALA A 247 6.39 8.79 27.17
N HIS A 248 6.29 9.83 26.33
CA HIS A 248 7.14 10.06 25.15
C HIS A 248 8.62 10.17 25.52
N GLU A 249 8.95 11.05 26.46
CA GLU A 249 10.35 11.30 26.85
C GLU A 249 10.93 10.14 27.65
N PHE A 250 10.12 9.50 28.50
CA PHE A 250 10.57 8.29 29.17
C PHE A 250 10.81 7.15 28.17
N HIS A 251 10.02 7.09 27.10
CA HIS A 251 10.21 6.13 26.04
C HIS A 251 11.51 6.38 25.27
N HIS A 252 11.85 7.62 24.89
CA HIS A 252 13.19 7.93 24.34
C HIS A 252 14.32 7.48 25.26
N SER A 253 14.17 7.72 26.57
CA SER A 253 15.15 7.29 27.57
C SER A 253 15.33 5.76 27.57
N CYS A 254 14.25 5.00 27.34
CA CYS A 254 14.30 3.54 27.18
C CYS A 254 14.89 3.12 25.83
N GLN A 255 14.57 3.81 24.73
CA GLN A 255 15.20 3.60 23.42
C GLN A 255 16.72 3.76 23.49
N TYR A 256 17.21 4.74 24.26
CA TYR A 256 18.64 4.93 24.51
C TYR A 256 19.30 3.78 25.28
N ALA A 257 18.55 2.90 25.95
CA ALA A 257 19.08 1.68 26.53
C ALA A 257 19.43 0.61 25.48
N TYR A 258 18.84 0.72 24.28
CA TYR A 258 19.07 -0.19 23.15
C TYR A 258 20.12 0.36 22.18
N ASP A 259 19.85 1.51 21.57
CA ASP A 259 20.79 2.20 20.68
C ASP A 259 20.40 3.68 20.51
N VAL A 260 21.27 4.60 20.93
CA VAL A 260 21.04 6.05 20.75
C VAL A 260 21.10 6.52 19.29
N SER A 261 21.76 5.76 18.40
CA SER A 261 22.09 6.16 17.03
C SER A 261 21.03 5.82 15.97
N GLU A 262 19.89 5.25 16.38
CA GLU A 262 18.80 4.94 15.44
C GLU A 262 18.26 6.19 14.72
N PRO A 263 17.73 6.04 13.49
CA PRO A 263 17.17 7.17 12.75
C PRO A 263 16.07 7.91 13.54
N THR A 264 16.01 9.24 13.38
CA THR A 264 15.02 10.08 14.07
C THR A 264 13.59 9.62 13.82
N TRP A 265 13.23 9.30 12.56
CA TRP A 265 11.87 8.92 12.23
C TRP A 265 11.36 7.70 13.01
N ILE A 266 12.25 6.73 13.30
CA ILE A 266 11.86 5.50 14.02
C ILE A 266 11.72 5.73 15.51
N LYS A 267 12.60 6.56 16.10
CA LYS A 267 12.49 6.97 17.50
C LYS A 267 11.24 7.78 17.77
N GLU A 268 10.95 8.78 16.94
CA GLU A 268 9.77 9.64 17.12
C GLU A 268 8.47 8.90 16.84
N HIS A 269 8.38 8.09 15.78
CA HIS A 269 7.12 7.37 15.52
C HIS A 269 6.77 6.43 16.67
N ASP A 270 7.78 5.74 17.24
CA ASP A 270 7.56 4.76 18.29
C ASP A 270 7.27 5.45 19.63
N ALA A 271 7.91 6.59 19.90
CA ALA A 271 7.61 7.43 21.06
C ALA A 271 6.16 7.97 21.02
N VAL A 272 5.68 8.44 19.85
CA VAL A 272 4.30 8.88 19.67
C VAL A 272 3.30 7.72 19.76
N TYR A 273 3.65 6.54 19.23
CA TYR A 273 2.86 5.32 19.43
C TYR A 273 2.76 4.96 20.91
N PHE A 274 3.85 5.09 21.65
CA PHE A 274 3.89 4.73 23.06
C PHE A 274 3.05 5.66 23.95
N GLU A 275 2.84 6.92 23.55
CA GLU A 275 1.88 7.83 24.21
C GLU A 275 0.50 7.19 24.34
N ASP A 276 0.02 6.59 23.26
CA ASP A 276 -1.29 5.95 23.13
C ASP A 276 -1.37 4.65 23.95
N ILE A 277 -0.31 3.85 23.92
CA ILE A 277 -0.23 2.60 24.67
C ILE A 277 -0.31 2.84 26.19
N VAL A 278 0.23 3.96 26.69
CA VAL A 278 0.16 4.29 28.12
C VAL A 278 -1.11 5.06 28.45
N PHE A 279 -1.53 6.01 27.61
CA PHE A 279 -2.59 6.97 27.90
C PHE A 279 -3.63 7.09 26.79
N ASP A 280 -4.12 5.94 26.30
CA ASP A 280 -5.20 5.73 25.32
C ASP A 280 -6.25 6.86 25.23
N ALA A 281 -6.90 7.24 26.34
CA ALA A 281 -7.95 8.27 26.33
C ALA A 281 -7.48 9.72 26.04
N THR A 282 -6.19 9.97 25.80
CA THR A 282 -5.62 11.31 25.66
C THR A 282 -5.68 11.84 24.23
N ASP A 283 -5.49 10.98 23.23
CA ASP A 283 -5.49 11.31 21.79
C ASP A 283 -4.66 12.55 21.39
N ASP A 284 -3.61 12.94 22.12
CA ASP A 284 -2.78 14.11 21.75
C ASP A 284 -2.07 13.85 20.42
N ASN A 285 -1.65 12.60 20.18
CA ASN A 285 -1.06 12.10 18.93
C ASN A 285 -1.92 12.33 17.67
N TYR A 286 -3.25 12.46 17.79
CA TYR A 286 -4.15 12.63 16.64
C TYR A 286 -3.86 13.91 15.85
N GLN A 287 -3.33 14.93 16.51
CA GLN A 287 -2.90 16.14 15.84
C GLN A 287 -1.82 15.86 14.79
N TYR A 288 -1.03 14.80 14.91
CA TYR A 288 0.00 14.46 13.92
C TYR A 288 -0.56 13.72 12.70
N LEU A 289 -1.76 13.16 12.77
CA LEU A 289 -2.29 12.29 11.70
C LEU A 289 -2.41 13.00 10.34
N GLU A 290 -2.72 14.29 10.31
CA GLU A 290 -2.77 15.04 9.03
C GLU A 290 -1.40 15.12 8.35
N THR A 291 -0.29 15.12 9.10
CA THR A 291 1.06 15.16 8.53
C THR A 291 1.40 13.86 7.80
N PHE A 292 0.64 12.78 8.01
CA PHE A 292 0.75 11.51 7.31
C PHE A 292 -0.37 11.30 6.29
N MET A 293 -1.62 11.37 6.73
CA MET A 293 -2.81 11.02 5.93
C MET A 293 -3.08 11.98 4.77
N GLN A 294 -2.66 13.25 4.85
CA GLN A 294 -2.85 14.22 3.76
C GLN A 294 -1.68 14.27 2.76
N VAL A 295 -0.55 13.65 3.10
CA VAL A 295 0.63 13.53 2.23
C VAL A 295 1.14 12.08 2.19
N PRO A 296 0.26 11.11 1.85
CA PRO A 296 0.61 9.69 1.91
C PRO A 296 1.73 9.29 0.94
N GLU A 297 2.07 10.13 -0.04
CA GLU A 297 3.17 9.91 -0.97
C GLU A 297 4.55 10.13 -0.35
N LYS A 298 4.61 10.79 0.82
CA LYS A 298 5.85 11.04 1.54
C LYS A 298 6.38 9.73 2.13
N SER A 299 7.70 9.66 2.33
CA SER A 299 8.34 8.44 2.80
C SER A 299 8.03 8.20 4.26
N LEU A 300 7.72 6.94 4.62
CA LEU A 300 7.62 6.50 6.02
C LEU A 300 8.88 6.87 6.82
N MET A 301 10.04 6.91 6.17
CA MET A 301 11.36 7.18 6.76
C MET A 301 11.74 8.68 6.77
N ASP A 302 10.78 9.60 6.65
CA ASP A 302 11.06 11.03 6.70
C ASP A 302 11.31 11.51 8.15
N ASN A 303 12.43 12.20 8.37
CA ASN A 303 12.82 12.72 9.70
C ASN A 303 12.13 14.06 10.08
N GLY A 304 11.20 14.58 9.28
CA GLY A 304 10.46 15.81 9.59
C GLY A 304 9.20 15.54 10.42
N SER A 305 8.24 16.47 10.39
CA SER A 305 6.94 16.32 11.07
C SER A 305 6.12 15.09 10.65
N HIS A 306 6.48 14.45 9.53
CA HIS A 306 5.85 13.21 9.07
C HIS A 306 6.23 12.00 9.93
N ALA A 307 7.39 12.03 10.60
CA ALA A 307 7.81 11.00 11.57
C ALA A 307 6.83 10.85 12.73
N TYR A 308 6.24 11.95 13.19
CA TYR A 308 5.27 11.92 14.27
C TYR A 308 3.97 11.26 13.80
N GLY A 309 3.45 11.69 12.65
CA GLY A 309 2.21 11.15 12.08
C GLY A 309 2.33 9.70 11.60
N SER A 310 3.55 9.19 11.40
CA SER A 310 3.77 7.79 11.04
C SER A 310 3.59 6.82 12.20
N PHE A 311 3.30 7.27 13.43
CA PHE A 311 2.89 6.39 14.54
C PHE A 311 1.72 5.46 14.16
N ILE A 312 0.86 5.87 13.22
CA ILE A 312 -0.23 5.04 12.71
C ILE A 312 0.27 3.74 12.05
N TRP A 313 1.51 3.70 11.54
CA TRP A 313 2.16 2.46 11.10
C TRP A 313 2.43 1.52 12.29
N ALA A 314 2.90 2.07 13.41
CA ALA A 314 3.11 1.30 14.64
C ALA A 314 1.79 0.80 15.24
N MET A 315 0.74 1.63 15.23
CA MET A 315 -0.62 1.21 15.60
C MET A 315 -1.14 0.07 14.71
N PHE A 316 -1.00 0.20 13.38
CA PHE A 316 -1.34 -0.88 12.46
C PHE A 316 -0.63 -2.18 12.82
N LEU A 317 0.67 -2.12 13.09
CA LEU A 317 1.45 -3.31 13.44
C LEU A 317 1.00 -3.94 14.75
N ALA A 318 0.71 -3.12 15.77
CA ALA A 318 0.21 -3.58 17.06
C ALA A 318 -1.16 -4.26 16.95
N GLU A 319 -2.10 -3.64 16.23
CA GLU A 319 -3.47 -4.16 16.06
C GLU A 319 -3.53 -5.37 15.11
N LYS A 320 -2.71 -5.37 14.05
CA LYS A 320 -2.67 -6.47 13.08
C LYS A 320 -1.97 -7.70 13.64
N PHE A 321 -0.89 -7.50 14.39
CA PHE A 321 -0.01 -8.56 14.87
C PHE A 321 -0.02 -8.67 16.39
N ASP A 322 0.75 -7.82 17.08
CA ASP A 322 0.91 -7.82 18.54
C ASP A 322 1.76 -6.60 18.96
N THR A 323 1.47 -5.98 20.11
CA THR A 323 2.24 -4.85 20.66
C THR A 323 3.71 -5.21 20.96
N SER A 324 4.02 -6.48 21.24
CA SER A 324 5.38 -6.97 21.48
C SER A 324 6.31 -6.91 20.26
N LEU A 325 5.78 -6.57 19.09
CA LEU A 325 6.57 -6.37 17.88
C LEU A 325 7.55 -5.19 18.03
N MET A 326 7.12 -4.08 18.64
CA MET A 326 8.00 -2.92 18.87
C MET A 326 9.10 -3.22 19.88
N VAL A 327 8.77 -3.95 20.95
CA VAL A 327 9.79 -4.45 21.90
C VAL A 327 10.85 -5.29 21.19
N ALA A 328 10.41 -6.22 20.35
CA ALA A 328 11.29 -7.12 19.61
C ALA A 328 12.16 -6.39 18.57
N MET A 329 11.62 -5.35 17.95
CA MET A 329 12.36 -4.45 17.07
C MET A 329 13.53 -3.81 17.83
N TRP A 330 13.29 -3.23 19.00
CA TRP A 330 14.34 -2.63 19.82
C TRP A 330 15.36 -3.64 20.36
N GLU A 331 14.91 -4.83 20.79
CA GLU A 331 15.82 -5.92 21.16
C GLU A 331 16.76 -6.31 20.00
N GLY A 332 16.26 -6.28 18.76
CA GLY A 332 17.05 -6.50 17.56
C GLY A 332 17.95 -5.31 17.21
N ALA A 333 17.52 -4.08 17.50
CA ALA A 333 18.25 -2.84 17.24
C ALA A 333 19.61 -2.75 17.96
N ILE A 334 19.82 -3.55 19.01
CA ILE A 334 21.15 -3.72 19.64
C ILE A 334 22.22 -4.19 18.63
N TRP A 335 21.80 -4.92 17.59
CA TRP A 335 22.71 -5.62 16.66
C TRP A 335 22.57 -5.18 15.20
N ASP A 336 21.48 -4.49 14.85
CA ASP A 336 21.15 -4.06 13.49
C ASP A 336 20.34 -2.76 13.53
N VAL A 337 20.05 -2.15 12.38
CA VAL A 337 19.15 -0.99 12.33
C VAL A 337 17.73 -1.42 12.71
N ALA A 338 17.01 -0.61 13.48
CA ALA A 338 15.69 -0.95 14.02
C ALA A 338 14.69 -1.38 12.92
N PHE A 339 14.69 -0.74 11.75
CA PHE A 339 13.78 -1.11 10.66
C PHE A 339 14.09 -2.50 10.07
N ASP A 340 15.36 -2.87 9.95
CA ASP A 340 15.78 -4.21 9.50
C ASP A 340 15.40 -5.26 10.55
N ALA A 341 15.60 -4.96 11.84
CA ALA A 341 15.18 -5.81 12.95
C ALA A 341 13.65 -6.01 12.98
N LEU A 342 12.87 -4.97 12.68
CA LEU A 342 11.42 -5.06 12.53
C LEU A 342 11.04 -5.99 11.38
N ALA A 343 11.65 -5.80 10.19
CA ALA A 343 11.39 -6.63 9.02
C ALA A 343 11.69 -8.11 9.29
N ASP A 344 12.82 -8.41 9.93
CA ASP A 344 13.19 -9.76 10.34
C ASP A 344 12.20 -10.33 11.37
N THR A 345 11.74 -9.53 12.32
CA THR A 345 10.78 -9.96 13.34
C THR A 345 9.42 -10.29 12.73
N ILE A 346 8.90 -9.43 11.83
CA ILE A 346 7.63 -9.66 11.12
C ILE A 346 7.72 -10.99 10.33
N ASN A 347 8.82 -11.20 9.61
CA ASN A 347 9.04 -12.41 8.82
C ASN A 347 9.15 -13.66 9.68
N THR A 348 9.95 -13.62 10.74
CA THR A 348 10.22 -14.80 11.57
C THR A 348 9.05 -15.20 12.46
N ARG A 349 8.30 -14.23 13.01
CA ARG A 349 7.18 -14.49 13.92
C ARG A 349 5.85 -14.73 13.19
N TYR A 350 5.61 -14.04 12.08
CA TYR A 350 4.30 -14.03 11.42
C TYR A 350 4.31 -14.56 9.98
N GLY A 351 5.48 -14.72 9.36
CA GLY A 351 5.60 -15.18 7.97
C GLY A 351 5.21 -14.14 6.93
N TRP A 352 5.20 -12.86 7.32
CA TRP A 352 4.95 -11.70 6.46
C TRP A 352 6.27 -11.01 6.13
N THR A 353 6.34 -10.33 4.98
CA THR A 353 7.42 -9.34 4.77
C THR A 353 6.95 -7.96 5.22
N VAL A 354 7.88 -7.09 5.59
CA VAL A 354 7.57 -5.67 5.85
C VAL A 354 6.86 -5.03 4.66
N ASP A 355 7.23 -5.40 3.42
CA ASP A 355 6.55 -4.99 2.19
C ASP A 355 5.07 -5.39 2.15
N SER A 356 4.77 -6.63 2.50
CA SER A 356 3.39 -7.14 2.52
C SER A 356 2.56 -6.50 3.63
N ALA A 357 3.18 -6.23 4.78
CA ALA A 357 2.56 -5.54 5.89
C ALA A 357 2.27 -4.08 5.53
N PHE A 358 3.23 -3.38 4.90
CA PHE A 358 3.02 -2.01 4.44
C PHE A 358 1.96 -1.92 3.34
N ALA A 359 1.94 -2.87 2.41
CA ALA A 359 0.88 -2.93 1.41
C ALA A 359 -0.53 -3.05 2.04
N GLU A 360 -0.68 -3.88 3.07
CA GLU A 360 -1.93 -4.00 3.82
C GLU A 360 -2.25 -2.70 4.59
N PHE A 361 -1.25 -2.09 5.22
CA PHE A 361 -1.39 -0.80 5.90
C PHE A 361 -1.94 0.30 4.98
N THR A 362 -1.52 0.36 3.71
CA THR A 362 -2.07 1.36 2.77
C THR A 362 -3.56 1.16 2.50
N VAL A 363 -4.07 -0.07 2.54
CA VAL A 363 -5.52 -0.29 2.39
C VAL A 363 -6.29 -0.05 3.70
N TRP A 364 -5.67 -0.28 4.87
CA TRP A 364 -6.21 0.13 6.17
C TRP A 364 -6.40 1.66 6.24
N ASN A 365 -5.43 2.43 5.76
CA ASN A 365 -5.50 3.89 5.73
C ASN A 365 -6.66 4.41 4.86
N LEU A 366 -7.09 3.64 3.84
CA LEU A 366 -8.27 3.96 3.05
C LEU A 366 -9.58 3.82 3.85
N CYS A 367 -9.60 3.00 4.90
CA CYS A 367 -10.78 2.64 5.68
C CYS A 367 -10.91 3.48 6.96
N THR A 368 -10.62 4.77 6.85
CA THR A 368 -10.64 5.76 7.95
C THR A 368 -11.71 6.83 7.73
N ASP A 369 -12.05 7.58 8.77
CA ASP A 369 -13.08 8.63 8.79
C ASP A 369 -14.42 8.07 8.26
N THR A 370 -15.09 8.79 7.35
CA THR A 370 -16.34 8.38 6.69
C THR A 370 -16.24 7.08 5.90
N ARG A 371 -15.05 6.47 5.77
CA ARG A 371 -14.81 5.20 5.09
C ARG A 371 -14.50 4.07 6.07
N ASP A 372 -14.62 4.32 7.37
CA ASP A 372 -14.57 3.29 8.37
C ASP A 372 -15.65 2.22 8.13
N ASP A 373 -15.22 0.96 8.21
CA ASP A 373 -16.04 -0.25 8.11
C ASP A 373 -16.15 -1.03 9.43
N GLY A 374 -15.47 -0.56 10.48
CA GLY A 374 -15.42 -1.17 11.81
C GLY A 374 -14.59 -2.45 11.89
N LEU A 375 -13.72 -2.72 10.91
CA LEU A 375 -12.89 -3.94 10.84
C LEU A 375 -11.38 -3.70 10.86
N HIS A 376 -10.95 -2.44 10.74
CA HIS A 376 -9.54 -2.04 10.65
C HIS A 376 -9.07 -1.48 12.00
N TYR A 377 -8.57 -0.24 12.05
CA TYR A 377 -8.19 0.40 13.30
C TYR A 377 -9.37 0.45 14.28
N GLU A 378 -9.13 0.20 15.56
CA GLU A 378 -10.17 0.35 16.61
C GLU A 378 -10.81 1.74 16.58
N GLU A 379 -10.00 2.77 16.29
CA GLU A 379 -10.39 4.18 16.31
C GLU A 379 -10.43 4.81 14.90
N SER A 380 -10.51 3.99 13.86
CA SER A 380 -10.54 4.40 12.44
C SER A 380 -11.51 5.55 12.13
N SER A 381 -12.65 5.62 12.81
CA SER A 381 -13.67 6.66 12.63
C SER A 381 -13.25 8.05 13.14
N GLN A 382 -12.24 8.11 14.02
CA GLN A 382 -11.65 9.35 14.55
C GLN A 382 -10.42 9.80 13.74
N TYR A 383 -9.78 8.88 13.03
CA TYR A 383 -8.64 9.20 12.15
C TYR A 383 -9.08 9.95 10.90
N PRO A 384 -8.31 10.94 10.41
CA PRO A 384 -8.65 11.68 9.20
C PRO A 384 -8.56 10.77 7.96
N ALA A 385 -9.41 11.04 6.97
CA ALA A 385 -9.36 10.33 5.70
C ALA A 385 -8.01 10.52 4.99
N VAL A 386 -7.34 9.44 4.60
CA VAL A 386 -6.20 9.48 3.66
C VAL A 386 -6.56 10.19 2.34
N ASP A 387 -5.67 11.06 1.86
CA ASP A 387 -5.85 11.87 0.66
C ASP A 387 -6.03 11.03 -0.62
N ILE A 388 -7.01 11.43 -1.43
CA ILE A 388 -7.28 10.84 -2.74
C ILE A 388 -6.71 11.75 -3.82
N ALA A 389 -5.63 11.31 -4.44
CA ALA A 389 -4.83 12.16 -5.30
C ALA A 389 -5.52 12.49 -6.65
N ARG A 390 -6.41 11.61 -7.13
CA ARG A 390 -7.25 11.87 -8.31
C ARG A 390 -8.51 11.02 -8.27
N SER A 391 -9.58 11.52 -8.89
CA SER A 391 -10.81 10.75 -9.12
C SER A 391 -11.26 10.81 -10.57
N HIS A 392 -11.87 9.73 -11.06
CA HIS A 392 -12.44 9.61 -12.41
C HIS A 392 -13.89 9.18 -12.35
N ALA A 393 -14.72 9.75 -13.23
CA ALA A 393 -16.14 9.39 -13.39
C ALA A 393 -16.56 9.28 -14.87
N SER A 394 -15.58 9.14 -15.77
CA SER A 394 -15.77 9.05 -17.21
C SER A 394 -14.73 8.11 -17.79
N TYR A 395 -15.15 7.27 -18.73
CA TYR A 395 -14.33 6.19 -19.29
C TYR A 395 -14.40 6.23 -20.83
N PRO A 396 -13.30 5.89 -21.53
CA PRO A 396 -12.02 5.44 -20.98
C PRO A 396 -11.20 6.56 -20.33
N VAL A 397 -10.41 6.20 -19.34
CA VAL A 397 -9.28 6.96 -18.82
C VAL A 397 -8.06 6.50 -19.62
N GLU A 398 -7.59 7.37 -20.52
CA GLU A 398 -6.34 7.16 -21.27
C GLU A 398 -5.16 6.94 -20.32
N LEU A 399 -4.03 6.46 -20.84
CA LEU A 399 -2.82 6.25 -20.03
C LEU A 399 -2.35 7.57 -19.40
N LEU A 400 -2.35 7.63 -18.07
CA LEU A 400 -1.93 8.78 -17.26
C LEU A 400 -0.88 8.36 -16.23
N THR A 401 -0.09 9.31 -15.76
CA THR A 401 0.77 9.12 -14.58
C THR A 401 0.05 9.52 -13.30
N SER A 402 0.49 8.95 -12.18
CA SER A 402 0.08 9.35 -10.84
C SER A 402 0.34 10.85 -10.63
N PRO A 403 -0.60 11.59 -10.00
CA PRO A 403 -0.46 13.02 -9.72
C PRO A 403 0.55 13.31 -8.59
N LYS A 404 0.72 12.35 -7.68
CA LYS A 404 1.66 12.34 -6.58
C LYS A 404 2.60 11.15 -6.77
N ASN A 405 3.85 11.30 -6.32
CA ASN A 405 4.92 10.33 -6.57
C ASN A 405 5.37 9.69 -5.25
N PRO A 406 4.89 8.48 -4.94
CA PRO A 406 5.29 7.76 -3.73
C PRO A 406 6.81 7.62 -3.59
N ALA A 407 7.37 8.19 -2.52
CA ALA A 407 8.72 7.90 -2.04
C ALA A 407 8.75 6.52 -1.36
N GLY A 408 9.92 6.12 -0.83
CA GLY A 408 10.08 4.82 -0.19
C GLY A 408 9.10 4.62 0.96
N TYR A 409 8.31 3.53 0.89
CA TYR A 409 7.17 3.28 1.77
C TYR A 409 6.22 4.49 1.83
N GLY A 410 5.89 5.04 0.66
CA GLY A 410 4.81 5.98 0.44
C GLY A 410 3.73 5.36 -0.45
N SER A 411 2.58 6.02 -0.57
CA SER A 411 1.42 5.53 -1.33
C SER A 411 0.67 6.65 -2.06
N CYS A 412 -0.13 6.27 -3.07
CA CYS A 412 -0.96 7.20 -3.83
C CYS A 412 -2.26 6.50 -4.26
N TYR A 413 -3.36 7.21 -4.09
CA TYR A 413 -4.73 6.69 -4.20
C TYR A 413 -5.47 7.34 -5.36
N ILE A 414 -6.11 6.53 -6.21
CA ILE A 414 -6.87 6.98 -7.38
C ILE A 414 -8.27 6.38 -7.35
N ASP A 415 -9.30 7.22 -7.29
CA ASP A 415 -10.69 6.79 -7.28
C ASP A 415 -11.27 6.66 -8.69
N PHE A 416 -12.10 5.63 -8.88
CA PHE A 416 -12.88 5.35 -10.07
C PHE A 416 -14.35 5.18 -9.66
N PHE A 417 -15.18 6.14 -10.02
CA PHE A 417 -16.62 6.12 -9.80
C PHE A 417 -17.33 5.56 -11.04
N PRO A 418 -18.29 4.62 -10.89
CA PRO A 418 -18.98 4.07 -12.06
C PRO A 418 -19.81 5.12 -12.81
N GLY A 419 -20.47 6.02 -12.08
CA GLY A 419 -21.35 7.02 -12.65
C GLY A 419 -22.50 6.38 -13.44
N THR A 420 -22.42 6.41 -14.77
CA THR A 420 -23.37 5.73 -15.67
C THR A 420 -22.76 4.55 -16.42
N ALA A 421 -21.48 4.26 -16.21
CA ALA A 421 -20.80 3.14 -16.81
C ALA A 421 -21.27 1.83 -16.14
N THR A 422 -21.45 0.80 -16.95
CA THR A 422 -21.92 -0.53 -16.52
C THR A 422 -21.09 -1.60 -17.20
N GLY A 423 -20.76 -2.68 -16.49
CA GLY A 423 -20.01 -3.80 -17.03
C GLY A 423 -18.72 -4.09 -16.27
N ILE A 424 -17.64 -4.32 -17.00
CA ILE A 424 -16.34 -4.72 -16.45
C ILE A 424 -15.41 -3.51 -16.51
N LEU A 425 -14.92 -3.07 -15.35
CA LEU A 425 -13.84 -2.10 -15.27
C LEU A 425 -12.50 -2.83 -15.42
N GLU A 426 -11.77 -2.49 -16.48
CA GLU A 426 -10.40 -2.94 -16.73
C GLU A 426 -9.45 -1.85 -16.24
N LEU A 427 -8.56 -2.19 -15.32
CA LEU A 427 -7.52 -1.28 -14.82
C LEU A 427 -6.15 -1.83 -15.16
N SER A 428 -5.25 -0.95 -15.58
CA SER A 428 -3.81 -1.25 -15.69
C SER A 428 -3.03 -0.45 -14.66
N PHE A 429 -1.96 -1.04 -14.14
CA PHE A 429 -0.96 -0.39 -13.31
C PHE A 429 0.43 -0.65 -13.91
N ASN A 430 1.31 0.35 -13.88
CA ASN A 430 2.71 0.22 -14.29
C ASN A 430 3.62 1.07 -13.40
N GLY A 431 4.33 0.44 -12.47
CA GLY A 431 5.32 1.13 -11.64
C GLY A 431 6.57 1.55 -12.42
N ASP A 432 7.43 2.38 -11.82
CA ASP A 432 8.80 2.58 -12.29
C ASP A 432 9.63 1.31 -12.04
N ASP A 433 10.19 0.71 -13.10
CA ASP A 433 11.01 -0.52 -13.06
C ASP A 433 12.26 -0.44 -12.16
N ASN A 434 12.66 0.75 -11.71
CA ASN A 434 13.77 0.95 -10.75
C ASN A 434 13.32 0.96 -9.29
N ARG A 435 12.08 0.53 -9.03
CA ARG A 435 11.46 0.45 -7.71
C ARG A 435 10.69 -0.85 -7.58
N GLU A 436 10.51 -1.27 -6.35
CA GLU A 436 9.57 -2.32 -5.98
C GLU A 436 8.20 -1.69 -5.71
N TRP A 437 7.13 -2.35 -6.17
CA TRP A 437 5.78 -1.82 -6.07
C TRP A 437 4.80 -2.83 -5.52
N SER A 438 3.83 -2.31 -4.76
CA SER A 438 2.57 -2.98 -4.49
C SER A 438 1.43 -2.20 -5.14
N ALA A 439 0.47 -2.93 -5.71
CA ALA A 439 -0.73 -2.33 -6.28
C ALA A 439 -1.96 -3.11 -5.82
N TYR A 440 -2.92 -2.41 -5.25
CA TYR A 440 -4.20 -2.96 -4.81
C TYR A 440 -5.35 -2.19 -5.44
N VAL A 441 -6.47 -2.89 -5.58
CA VAL A 441 -7.76 -2.28 -5.83
C VAL A 441 -8.68 -2.53 -4.65
N VAL A 442 -9.30 -1.46 -4.16
CA VAL A 442 -10.31 -1.51 -3.12
C VAL A 442 -11.68 -1.27 -3.71
N LYS A 443 -12.53 -2.28 -3.71
CA LYS A 443 -13.92 -2.21 -4.18
C LYS A 443 -14.80 -1.84 -3.00
N SER A 444 -15.48 -0.68 -3.06
CA SER A 444 -16.27 -0.15 -1.94
C SER A 444 -17.76 -0.15 -2.27
N LEU A 445 -18.58 -0.68 -1.38
CA LEU A 445 -20.04 -0.57 -1.44
C LEU A 445 -20.53 0.69 -0.71
N THR A 446 -21.80 1.06 -0.90
CA THR A 446 -22.43 2.23 -0.25
C THR A 446 -22.52 2.13 1.26
N GLU A 447 -22.47 0.91 1.79
CA GLU A 447 -22.54 0.57 3.20
C GLU A 447 -21.15 0.53 3.87
N ASN A 448 -20.12 1.11 3.23
CA ASN A 448 -18.70 1.02 3.65
C ASN A 448 -18.24 -0.42 3.87
N VAL A 449 -18.62 -1.32 2.95
CA VAL A 449 -18.01 -2.64 2.89
C VAL A 449 -16.92 -2.59 1.84
N HIS A 450 -15.69 -2.94 2.25
CA HIS A 450 -14.50 -2.90 1.40
C HIS A 450 -14.00 -4.30 1.07
N GLU A 451 -13.69 -4.54 -0.20
CA GLU A 451 -13.01 -5.75 -0.66
C GLU A 451 -11.70 -5.37 -1.32
N PHE A 452 -10.58 -5.86 -0.78
CA PHE A 452 -9.24 -5.60 -1.26
C PHE A 452 -8.79 -6.70 -2.22
N VAL A 453 -8.32 -6.31 -3.39
CA VAL A 453 -7.81 -7.24 -4.40
C VAL A 453 -6.45 -6.76 -4.88
N LYS A 454 -5.43 -7.60 -4.70
CA LYS A 454 -4.08 -7.32 -5.20
C LYS A 454 -4.06 -7.37 -6.73
N ILE A 455 -3.36 -6.44 -7.36
CA ILE A 455 -2.97 -6.55 -8.77
C ILE A 455 -1.66 -7.33 -8.82
N GLU A 456 -1.66 -8.47 -9.49
CA GLU A 456 -0.42 -9.22 -9.73
C GLU A 456 0.46 -8.46 -10.72
N LEU A 457 1.67 -8.11 -10.29
CA LEU A 457 2.64 -7.35 -11.07
C LEU A 457 3.70 -8.27 -11.65
N ASP A 458 4.10 -8.02 -12.90
CA ASP A 458 5.28 -8.64 -13.48
C ASP A 458 6.54 -8.17 -12.71
N PRO A 459 7.40 -9.09 -12.24
CA PRO A 459 8.50 -8.77 -11.33
C PRO A 459 9.66 -8.01 -12.00
N ILE A 460 9.57 -7.67 -13.30
CA ILE A 460 10.59 -6.90 -14.00
C ILE A 460 10.03 -5.55 -14.44
N SER A 461 8.87 -5.56 -15.10
CA SER A 461 8.23 -4.36 -15.64
C SER A 461 7.29 -3.65 -14.67
N MET A 462 7.02 -4.26 -13.51
CA MET A 462 6.06 -3.73 -12.52
C MET A 462 4.68 -3.42 -13.11
N TYR A 463 4.34 -4.11 -14.20
CA TYR A 463 3.10 -3.98 -14.94
C TYR A 463 2.09 -5.03 -14.48
N GLY A 464 0.84 -4.62 -14.30
CA GLY A 464 -0.26 -5.53 -14.00
C GLY A 464 -1.59 -5.00 -14.51
N THR A 465 -2.55 -5.91 -14.66
CA THR A 465 -3.93 -5.57 -15.03
C THR A 465 -4.92 -6.33 -14.17
N ILE A 466 -6.10 -5.77 -13.99
CA ILE A 466 -7.20 -6.39 -13.26
C ILE A 466 -8.55 -6.05 -13.89
N GLU A 467 -9.46 -7.02 -13.87
CA GLU A 467 -10.84 -6.86 -14.31
C GLU A 467 -11.79 -6.91 -13.12
N ILE A 468 -12.71 -5.95 -13.06
CA ILE A 468 -13.67 -5.80 -11.96
C ILE A 468 -15.07 -5.86 -12.57
N PRO A 469 -15.74 -7.04 -12.51
CA PRO A 469 -17.06 -7.20 -13.07
C PRO A 469 -18.10 -6.45 -12.25
N LEU A 470 -19.24 -6.15 -12.88
CA LEU A 470 -20.38 -5.46 -12.25
C LEU A 470 -19.97 -4.13 -11.61
N PHE A 471 -19.15 -3.35 -12.32
CA PHE A 471 -18.58 -2.10 -11.81
C PHE A 471 -19.64 -1.14 -11.25
N GLU A 472 -20.83 -1.11 -11.86
CA GLU A 472 -21.98 -0.33 -11.43
C GLU A 472 -22.53 -0.67 -10.04
N THR A 473 -22.14 -1.81 -9.45
CA THR A 473 -22.57 -2.22 -8.11
C THR A 473 -21.74 -1.58 -6.99
N TYR A 474 -20.55 -1.08 -7.32
CA TYR A 474 -19.67 -0.44 -6.37
C TYR A 474 -19.99 1.05 -6.27
N TYR A 475 -19.93 1.61 -5.07
CA TYR A 475 -19.97 3.06 -4.88
C TYR A 475 -18.73 3.72 -5.50
N ARG A 476 -17.57 3.08 -5.29
CA ARG A 476 -16.30 3.43 -5.93
C ARG A 476 -15.36 2.23 -5.97
N VAL A 477 -14.38 2.32 -6.84
CA VAL A 477 -13.20 1.45 -6.87
C VAL A 477 -11.97 2.33 -6.72
N THR A 478 -11.07 2.02 -5.78
CA THR A 478 -9.86 2.82 -5.54
C THR A 478 -8.62 2.01 -5.89
N LEU A 479 -7.77 2.51 -6.78
CA LEU A 479 -6.43 1.98 -7.03
C LEU A 479 -5.46 2.58 -6.01
N VAL A 480 -4.70 1.72 -5.34
CA VAL A 480 -3.66 2.08 -4.37
C VAL A 480 -2.33 1.59 -4.92
N GLY A 481 -1.41 2.52 -5.19
CA GLY A 481 -0.04 2.21 -5.58
C GLY A 481 0.92 2.60 -4.47
N ALA A 482 1.75 1.67 -4.01
CA ALA A 482 2.73 1.89 -2.95
C ALA A 482 4.14 1.53 -3.43
N ASN A 483 5.10 2.42 -3.19
CA ASN A 483 6.51 2.19 -3.48
C ASN A 483 7.16 1.52 -2.26
N LEU A 484 7.70 0.32 -2.45
CA LEU A 484 8.25 -0.52 -1.39
C LEU A 484 9.78 -0.39 -1.26
N SER A 485 10.41 0.44 -2.08
CA SER A 485 11.87 0.62 -2.02
C SER A 485 12.28 1.59 -0.92
N GLU A 486 12.99 1.11 0.08
CA GLU A 486 13.44 1.90 1.23
C GLU A 486 14.27 3.12 0.82
N TYR A 487 14.12 4.22 1.57
CA TYR A 487 14.83 5.50 1.37
C TYR A 487 14.84 6.03 -0.08
N SER A 488 13.90 5.57 -0.90
CA SER A 488 13.89 5.91 -2.33
C SER A 488 13.17 7.24 -2.58
N GLU A 489 13.72 8.03 -3.50
CA GLU A 489 13.06 9.23 -4.01
C GLU A 489 11.73 8.89 -4.69
N GLY A 490 10.78 9.83 -4.61
CA GLY A 490 9.44 9.72 -5.17
C GLY A 490 9.43 9.31 -6.63
N ALA A 491 8.77 8.20 -6.94
CA ALA A 491 8.57 7.71 -8.31
C ALA A 491 7.08 7.73 -8.67
N PHE A 492 6.78 7.93 -9.96
CA PHE A 492 5.40 7.84 -10.45
C PHE A 492 5.10 6.39 -10.86
N PHE A 493 3.81 6.05 -10.86
CA PHE A 493 3.31 4.93 -11.65
C PHE A 493 2.40 5.45 -12.76
N SER A 494 2.21 4.65 -13.80
CA SER A 494 1.22 4.91 -14.85
C SER A 494 0.02 4.00 -14.69
N TYR A 495 -1.17 4.48 -15.07
CA TYR A 495 -2.40 3.70 -15.04
C TYR A 495 -3.33 4.11 -16.17
N SER A 496 -4.25 3.21 -16.52
CA SER A 496 -5.34 3.46 -17.45
C SER A 496 -6.57 2.69 -16.97
N ALA A 497 -7.75 3.14 -17.40
CA ALA A 497 -9.01 2.51 -17.02
C ALA A 497 -9.97 2.49 -18.20
N ASN A 498 -10.60 1.35 -18.46
CA ASN A 498 -11.64 1.24 -19.47
C ASN A 498 -12.84 0.50 -18.89
N VAL A 499 -14.04 0.84 -19.32
CA VAL A 499 -15.23 0.05 -18.96
C VAL A 499 -15.78 -0.57 -20.23
N ARG A 500 -15.73 -1.89 -20.29
CA ARG A 500 -16.32 -2.65 -21.39
C ARG A 500 -17.60 -3.33 -20.95
N LEU A 501 -18.53 -3.46 -21.89
CA LEU A 501 -19.72 -4.25 -21.68
C LEU A 501 -19.31 -5.74 -21.57
N PRO A 502 -19.96 -6.52 -20.69
CA PRO A 502 -19.56 -7.90 -20.39
C PRO A 502 -19.98 -8.88 -21.49
N TYR A 503 -19.89 -8.53 -22.77
CA TYR A 503 -20.13 -9.47 -23.86
C TYR A 503 -19.14 -10.64 -23.78
N SER A 504 -19.62 -11.86 -24.00
CA SER A 504 -18.82 -13.08 -23.97
C SER A 504 -19.47 -14.14 -24.85
N VAL A 505 -18.67 -15.07 -25.37
CA VAL A 505 -19.16 -16.16 -26.22
C VAL A 505 -18.31 -17.40 -26.00
N GLU A 506 -18.96 -18.56 -25.98
CA GLU A 506 -18.33 -19.87 -26.11
C GLU A 506 -18.96 -20.61 -27.29
N SER A 507 -18.24 -21.57 -27.86
CA SER A 507 -18.75 -22.37 -28.96
C SER A 507 -18.21 -23.79 -28.97
N GLU A 508 -18.94 -24.70 -29.61
CA GLU A 508 -18.62 -26.13 -29.64
C GLU A 508 -19.08 -26.75 -30.96
N ILE A 509 -18.24 -27.56 -31.60
CA ILE A 509 -18.65 -28.37 -32.76
C ILE A 509 -19.28 -29.67 -32.24
N LEU A 510 -20.55 -29.88 -32.54
CA LEU A 510 -21.32 -31.06 -32.10
C LEU A 510 -21.14 -32.25 -33.03
N THR A 511 -20.78 -32.03 -34.29
CA THR A 511 -20.45 -33.10 -35.24
C THR A 511 -19.08 -33.71 -34.89
N ILE A 512 -19.11 -34.92 -34.32
CA ILE A 512 -17.92 -35.57 -33.74
C ILE A 512 -17.11 -36.40 -34.74
N ASP A 513 -17.71 -36.87 -35.82
CA ASP A 513 -16.99 -37.63 -36.85
C ASP A 513 -16.58 -36.72 -38.02
N SER A 514 -15.64 -37.19 -38.83
CA SER A 514 -15.03 -36.38 -39.89
C SER A 514 -15.50 -36.74 -41.29
N SER A 515 -16.41 -37.69 -41.46
CA SER A 515 -16.68 -38.26 -42.78
C SER A 515 -17.45 -37.28 -43.67
N VAL A 516 -16.98 -37.03 -44.90
CA VAL A 516 -17.70 -36.24 -45.92
C VAL A 516 -17.70 -36.98 -47.25
N TYR A 517 -18.67 -36.72 -48.12
CA TYR A 517 -18.71 -37.30 -49.47
C TYR A 517 -18.21 -36.30 -50.50
N SER A 518 -17.48 -36.78 -51.50
CA SER A 518 -17.07 -35.95 -52.64
C SER A 518 -18.31 -35.53 -53.43
N GLY A 519 -18.43 -34.27 -53.81
CA GLY A 519 -19.61 -33.76 -54.53
C GLY A 519 -20.85 -33.57 -53.65
N GLY A 520 -20.90 -34.22 -52.48
CA GLY A 520 -22.00 -34.16 -51.53
C GLY A 520 -21.85 -33.05 -50.49
N ILE A 521 -22.97 -32.66 -49.89
CA ILE A 521 -23.01 -31.65 -48.83
C ILE A 521 -23.25 -32.36 -47.49
N ARG A 522 -22.43 -32.03 -46.49
CA ARG A 522 -22.64 -32.45 -45.10
C ARG A 522 -22.69 -31.25 -44.18
N ASP A 523 -23.77 -31.14 -43.42
CA ASP A 523 -23.91 -30.11 -42.40
C ASP A 523 -23.16 -30.49 -41.12
N TYR A 524 -22.25 -29.61 -40.69
CA TYR A 524 -21.63 -29.68 -39.37
C TYR A 524 -22.43 -28.82 -38.40
N GLU A 525 -22.90 -29.41 -37.31
CA GLU A 525 -23.60 -28.73 -36.23
C GLU A 525 -22.60 -27.99 -35.34
N TYR A 526 -22.80 -26.68 -35.20
CA TYR A 526 -21.95 -25.77 -34.45
C TYR A 526 -22.80 -25.02 -33.44
N ARG A 527 -22.54 -25.25 -32.15
CA ARG A 527 -23.25 -24.65 -31.03
C ARG A 527 -22.57 -23.35 -30.63
N ILE A 528 -23.36 -22.29 -30.48
CA ILE A 528 -22.94 -20.98 -29.98
C ILE A 528 -23.65 -20.72 -28.67
N ILE A 529 -22.90 -20.33 -27.65
CA ILE A 529 -23.39 -20.09 -26.29
C ILE A 529 -23.08 -18.64 -25.94
N ASN A 530 -24.13 -17.85 -25.69
CA ASN A 530 -23.96 -16.52 -25.12
C ASN A 530 -23.80 -16.65 -23.61
N THR A 531 -22.56 -16.64 -23.14
CA THR A 531 -22.27 -16.75 -21.71
C THR A 531 -22.42 -15.42 -20.95
N SER A 532 -22.80 -14.33 -21.65
CA SER A 532 -22.94 -13.01 -21.05
C SER A 532 -24.33 -12.76 -20.46
N THR A 533 -24.43 -11.68 -19.69
CA THR A 533 -25.69 -11.14 -19.16
C THR A 533 -26.41 -10.22 -20.13
N LEU A 534 -25.88 -10.03 -21.35
CA LEU A 534 -26.43 -9.14 -22.37
C LEU A 534 -26.91 -9.93 -23.58
N ASN A 535 -28.00 -9.49 -24.19
CA ASN A 535 -28.39 -10.00 -25.50
C ASN A 535 -27.37 -9.54 -26.53
N ASP A 536 -26.98 -10.42 -27.45
CA ASP A 536 -25.98 -10.11 -28.44
C ASP A 536 -26.34 -10.69 -29.82
N VAL A 537 -25.62 -10.22 -30.83
CA VAL A 537 -25.63 -10.76 -32.18
C VAL A 537 -24.23 -11.25 -32.47
N TYR A 538 -24.10 -12.51 -32.87
CA TYR A 538 -22.82 -13.12 -33.20
C TYR A 538 -22.69 -13.34 -34.69
N ARG A 539 -21.53 -12.96 -35.23
CA ARG A 539 -21.14 -13.32 -36.59
C ARG A 539 -20.41 -14.65 -36.57
N ILE A 540 -20.88 -15.57 -37.40
CA ILE A 540 -20.29 -16.89 -37.57
C ILE A 540 -19.64 -16.96 -38.94
N THR A 541 -18.46 -17.57 -39.02
CA THR A 541 -17.83 -17.88 -40.30
C THR A 541 -17.09 -19.21 -40.21
N GLY A 542 -17.09 -19.94 -41.31
CA GLY A 542 -16.34 -21.18 -41.46
C GLY A 542 -15.44 -21.08 -42.70
N TRP A 543 -14.26 -21.66 -42.64
CA TRP A 543 -13.39 -21.76 -43.81
C TRP A 543 -12.44 -22.96 -43.72
N ASP A 544 -11.88 -23.31 -44.86
CA ASP A 544 -10.82 -24.29 -44.98
C ASP A 544 -9.83 -23.92 -46.10
N ALA A 545 -8.79 -24.73 -46.29
CA ALA A 545 -7.79 -24.48 -47.33
C ALA A 545 -8.20 -24.95 -48.73
N TYR A 546 -9.18 -25.85 -48.82
CA TYR A 546 -9.61 -26.48 -50.07
C TYR A 546 -10.86 -25.84 -50.69
N GLY A 547 -11.48 -24.87 -50.01
CA GLY A 547 -12.72 -24.22 -50.41
C GLY A 547 -13.95 -25.13 -50.25
N TRP A 548 -13.93 -26.10 -49.32
CA TRP A 548 -15.11 -26.95 -49.08
C TRP A 548 -16.19 -26.23 -48.28
N ILE A 549 -15.82 -25.17 -47.56
CA ILE A 549 -16.80 -24.27 -46.94
C ILE A 549 -16.97 -23.06 -47.85
N GLU A 550 -18.21 -22.77 -48.25
CA GLU A 550 -18.48 -21.53 -48.97
C GLU A 550 -18.17 -20.33 -48.05
N PRO A 551 -17.38 -19.34 -48.51
CA PRO A 551 -16.96 -18.21 -47.70
C PRO A 551 -18.11 -17.21 -47.51
N ASP A 552 -19.08 -17.57 -46.68
CA ASP A 552 -20.13 -16.68 -46.21
C ASP A 552 -20.03 -16.51 -44.69
N SER A 553 -20.47 -15.35 -44.22
CA SER A 553 -20.61 -15.06 -42.80
C SER A 553 -22.02 -14.59 -42.55
N PHE A 554 -22.68 -15.17 -41.56
CA PHE A 554 -24.03 -14.79 -41.18
C PHE A 554 -24.10 -14.41 -39.70
N ASP A 555 -25.13 -13.65 -39.37
CA ASP A 555 -25.34 -13.12 -38.02
C ASP A 555 -26.53 -13.85 -37.36
N ILE A 556 -26.37 -14.23 -36.09
CA ILE A 556 -27.45 -14.80 -35.27
C ILE A 556 -27.59 -14.03 -33.96
N ALA A 557 -28.82 -13.74 -33.57
CA ALA A 557 -29.11 -13.15 -32.27
C ALA A 557 -29.25 -14.26 -31.23
N VAL A 558 -28.54 -14.15 -30.11
CA VAL A 558 -28.59 -15.10 -28.99
C VAL A 558 -28.84 -14.30 -27.72
N LEU A 559 -29.88 -14.68 -26.98
CA LEU A 559 -30.24 -14.00 -25.73
C LEU A 559 -29.19 -14.27 -24.66
N ALA A 560 -29.13 -13.40 -23.65
CA ALA A 560 -28.24 -13.55 -22.51
C ALA A 560 -28.43 -14.93 -21.84
N GLY A 561 -27.33 -15.69 -21.68
CA GLY A 561 -27.33 -17.02 -21.06
C GLY A 561 -27.92 -18.16 -21.91
N ASP A 562 -28.42 -17.88 -23.11
CA ASP A 562 -28.97 -18.89 -24.03
C ASP A 562 -27.91 -19.44 -25.00
N ASP A 563 -28.25 -20.53 -25.66
CA ASP A 563 -27.47 -21.12 -26.75
C ASP A 563 -28.31 -21.33 -28.02
N THR A 564 -27.63 -21.50 -29.14
CA THR A 564 -28.23 -21.85 -30.42
C THR A 564 -27.31 -22.79 -31.19
N ILE A 565 -27.90 -23.65 -32.02
CA ILE A 565 -27.15 -24.52 -32.93
C ILE A 565 -27.34 -23.98 -34.34
N VAL A 566 -26.24 -23.85 -35.07
CA VAL A 566 -26.22 -23.51 -36.50
C VAL A 566 -25.57 -24.64 -37.27
N THR A 567 -25.90 -24.76 -38.56
CA THR A 567 -25.29 -25.75 -39.45
C THR A 567 -24.37 -25.05 -40.43
N ILE A 568 -23.14 -25.55 -40.57
CA ILE A 568 -22.19 -25.09 -41.59
C ILE A 568 -22.04 -26.20 -42.63
N PRO A 569 -22.47 -25.98 -43.87
CA PRO A 569 -22.37 -26.98 -44.92
C PRO A 569 -20.93 -27.14 -45.38
N ILE A 570 -20.46 -28.39 -45.40
CA ILE A 570 -19.17 -28.79 -45.94
C ILE A 570 -19.42 -29.48 -47.28
N HIS A 571 -18.89 -28.91 -48.35
CA HIS A 571 -19.09 -29.36 -49.73
C HIS A 571 -17.75 -29.61 -50.42
N PRO A 572 -17.16 -30.81 -50.26
CA PRO A 572 -16.02 -31.21 -51.07
C PRO A 572 -16.39 -31.20 -52.55
N ALA A 573 -15.55 -30.61 -53.40
CA ALA A 573 -15.82 -30.57 -54.84
C ALA A 573 -15.98 -31.99 -55.43
N GLN A 574 -16.83 -32.13 -56.45
CA GLN A 574 -16.96 -33.38 -57.20
C GLN A 574 -15.60 -33.87 -57.70
N GLY A 575 -15.31 -35.17 -57.55
CA GLY A 575 -14.02 -35.74 -57.90
C GLY A 575 -12.92 -35.57 -56.85
N THR A 576 -13.21 -35.08 -55.64
CA THR A 576 -12.21 -35.01 -54.56
C THR A 576 -11.76 -36.42 -54.18
N PRO A 577 -10.45 -36.75 -54.24
CA PRO A 577 -9.98 -38.12 -53.95
C PRO A 577 -10.38 -38.60 -52.57
N LEU A 578 -10.62 -39.91 -52.41
CA LEU A 578 -10.86 -40.54 -51.11
C LEU A 578 -9.69 -40.32 -50.15
N ASN A 579 -10.00 -40.30 -48.85
CA ASN A 579 -9.08 -40.06 -47.73
C ASN A 579 -8.41 -38.68 -47.71
N ASN A 580 -8.80 -37.76 -48.59
CA ASN A 580 -8.35 -36.38 -48.53
C ASN A 580 -8.93 -35.72 -47.27
N LEU A 581 -8.09 -35.03 -46.50
CA LEU A 581 -8.45 -34.44 -45.22
C LEU A 581 -8.33 -32.91 -45.33
N SER A 582 -9.45 -32.22 -45.15
CA SER A 582 -9.49 -30.78 -44.97
C SER A 582 -9.55 -30.43 -43.48
N SER A 583 -8.74 -29.45 -43.07
CA SER A 583 -8.80 -28.84 -41.75
C SER A 583 -9.78 -27.68 -41.77
N LEU A 584 -10.86 -27.82 -41.01
CA LEU A 584 -11.94 -26.84 -40.93
C LEU A 584 -11.73 -25.92 -39.73
N THR A 585 -11.95 -24.62 -39.92
CA THR A 585 -11.94 -23.64 -38.84
C THR A 585 -13.31 -22.96 -38.76
N PHE A 586 -13.85 -22.91 -37.56
CA PHE A 586 -15.13 -22.31 -37.22
C PHE A 586 -14.86 -21.16 -36.27
N LYS A 587 -15.37 -19.98 -36.56
CA LYS A 587 -15.14 -18.79 -35.73
C LYS A 587 -16.45 -18.07 -35.48
N VAL A 588 -16.65 -17.68 -34.23
CA VAL A 588 -17.75 -16.84 -33.79
C VAL A 588 -17.21 -15.59 -33.13
N TRP A 589 -17.79 -14.42 -33.41
CA TRP A 589 -17.45 -13.18 -32.70
C TRP A 589 -18.66 -12.27 -32.51
N SER A 590 -18.67 -11.53 -31.41
CA SER A 590 -19.73 -10.57 -31.11
C SER A 590 -19.74 -9.41 -32.12
N ARG A 591 -20.95 -8.96 -32.48
CA ARG A 591 -21.18 -7.76 -33.30
C ARG A 591 -21.12 -6.49 -32.47
N ASN A 592 -21.40 -6.58 -31.17
CA ASN A 592 -21.37 -5.44 -30.26
C ASN A 592 -19.99 -5.25 -29.61
N ASP A 593 -19.18 -6.32 -29.53
CA ASP A 593 -17.76 -6.25 -29.18
C ASP A 593 -16.93 -7.20 -30.05
N THR A 594 -16.26 -6.65 -31.07
CA THR A 594 -15.50 -7.47 -32.02
C THR A 594 -14.25 -8.12 -31.43
N THR A 595 -13.85 -7.79 -30.20
CA THR A 595 -12.75 -8.44 -29.49
C THR A 595 -13.19 -9.77 -28.85
N VAL A 596 -14.49 -9.94 -28.59
CA VAL A 596 -15.08 -11.16 -28.05
C VAL A 596 -15.24 -12.18 -29.17
N VAL A 597 -14.43 -13.23 -29.11
CA VAL A 597 -14.29 -14.25 -30.16
C VAL A 597 -14.04 -15.62 -29.55
N ASP A 598 -14.61 -16.65 -30.17
CA ASP A 598 -14.22 -18.04 -29.94
C ASP A 598 -13.95 -18.75 -31.28
N SER A 599 -13.12 -19.79 -31.27
CA SER A 599 -12.75 -20.54 -32.47
C SER A 599 -12.61 -22.02 -32.19
N GLN A 600 -13.25 -22.83 -33.03
CA GLN A 600 -13.23 -24.28 -32.98
C GLN A 600 -12.59 -24.86 -34.24
N PHE A 601 -11.96 -26.03 -34.10
CA PHE A 601 -11.26 -26.72 -35.19
C PHE A 601 -11.79 -28.14 -35.34
N SER A 602 -12.03 -28.57 -36.56
CA SER A 602 -12.42 -29.94 -36.87
C SER A 602 -11.79 -30.41 -38.19
N GLY A 603 -11.95 -31.69 -38.50
CA GLY A 603 -11.50 -32.28 -39.75
C GLY A 603 -12.67 -32.79 -40.57
N ALA A 604 -12.56 -32.67 -41.90
CA ALA A 604 -13.43 -33.35 -42.85
C ALA A 604 -12.58 -34.25 -43.76
N ARG A 605 -12.88 -35.54 -43.79
CA ARG A 605 -12.22 -36.56 -44.59
C ARG A 605 -13.20 -37.11 -45.61
N THR A 606 -12.83 -37.04 -46.89
CA THR A 606 -13.60 -37.70 -47.95
C THR A 606 -13.59 -39.22 -47.76
N VAL A 607 -14.76 -39.81 -47.66
CA VAL A 607 -14.97 -41.26 -47.57
C VAL A 607 -15.77 -41.74 -48.78
N LEU A 608 -15.76 -43.05 -49.00
CA LEU A 608 -16.55 -43.67 -50.06
C LEU A 608 -18.04 -43.57 -49.72
N GLN A 609 -18.85 -43.09 -50.66
CA GLN A 609 -20.30 -43.16 -50.59
C GLN A 609 -20.75 -44.38 -51.40
N HIS A 610 -21.12 -45.46 -50.72
CA HIS A 610 -21.70 -46.61 -51.42
C HIS A 610 -23.05 -46.18 -52.03
N GLY A 611 -23.29 -46.57 -53.28
CA GLY A 611 -24.47 -46.19 -54.06
C GLY A 611 -24.34 -44.93 -54.92
N ASP A 612 -23.28 -44.14 -54.77
CA ASP A 612 -22.94 -43.02 -55.67
C ASP A 612 -21.86 -43.52 -56.65
N LEU A 613 -22.29 -43.96 -57.84
CA LEU A 613 -21.47 -44.66 -58.82
C LEU A 613 -20.79 -43.72 -59.81
N ASP A 614 -21.30 -42.51 -59.99
CA ASP A 614 -20.71 -41.49 -60.85
C ASP A 614 -19.91 -40.42 -60.07
N PHE A 615 -19.85 -40.57 -58.75
CA PHE A 615 -19.07 -39.77 -57.80
C PHE A 615 -19.50 -38.30 -57.77
N ASP A 616 -20.80 -38.05 -57.98
CA ASP A 616 -21.42 -36.73 -57.92
C ASP A 616 -21.88 -36.32 -56.51
N GLY A 617 -21.80 -37.24 -55.55
CA GLY A 617 -22.16 -37.05 -54.16
C GLY A 617 -23.64 -37.28 -53.85
N ILE A 618 -24.43 -37.74 -54.82
CA ILE A 618 -25.88 -37.93 -54.71
C ILE A 618 -26.27 -39.30 -55.25
N ILE A 619 -26.71 -40.18 -54.34
CA ILE A 619 -27.31 -41.47 -54.74
C ILE A 619 -28.64 -41.21 -55.46
N SER A 620 -28.66 -41.42 -56.77
CA SER A 620 -29.75 -41.03 -57.67
C SER A 620 -30.09 -42.10 -58.72
N VAL A 621 -31.02 -41.77 -59.61
CA VAL A 621 -31.38 -42.66 -60.73
C VAL A 621 -30.21 -42.81 -61.72
N SER A 622 -29.31 -41.83 -61.79
CA SER A 622 -28.10 -41.92 -62.63
C SER A 622 -27.25 -43.09 -62.19
N ASP A 623 -27.02 -43.24 -60.89
CA ASP A 623 -26.24 -44.33 -60.28
C ASP A 623 -26.88 -45.68 -60.52
N LEU A 624 -28.20 -45.75 -60.43
CA LEU A 624 -28.95 -46.95 -60.77
C LEU A 624 -28.71 -47.35 -62.24
N THR A 625 -28.80 -46.39 -63.17
CA THR A 625 -28.53 -46.68 -64.58
C THR A 625 -27.08 -47.09 -64.83
N TRP A 626 -26.14 -46.50 -64.07
CA TRP A 626 -24.73 -46.86 -64.11
C TRP A 626 -24.49 -48.28 -63.63
N LEU A 627 -25.09 -48.68 -62.50
CA LEU A 627 -24.94 -50.03 -61.93
C LEU A 627 -25.53 -51.09 -62.85
N VAL A 628 -26.70 -50.83 -63.45
CA VAL A 628 -27.29 -51.70 -64.48
C VAL A 628 -26.35 -51.84 -65.67
N ALA A 629 -25.77 -50.73 -66.13
CA ALA A 629 -24.90 -50.74 -67.28
C ALA A 629 -23.62 -51.55 -67.01
N TYR A 630 -23.02 -51.38 -65.83
CA TYR A 630 -21.84 -52.11 -65.36
C TYR A 630 -22.11 -53.62 -65.25
N LEU A 631 -23.19 -54.02 -64.57
CA LEU A 631 -23.51 -55.44 -64.33
C LEU A 631 -23.95 -56.20 -65.58
N PHE A 632 -24.68 -55.56 -66.51
CA PHE A 632 -25.38 -56.28 -67.56
C PHE A 632 -25.01 -55.89 -68.99
N THR A 633 -24.43 -54.71 -69.21
CA THR A 633 -24.21 -54.19 -70.57
C THR A 633 -22.76 -53.81 -70.88
N GLY A 634 -21.82 -54.09 -69.96
CA GLY A 634 -20.40 -53.77 -70.13
C GLY A 634 -20.10 -52.27 -70.06
N GLY A 635 -20.86 -51.54 -69.25
CA GLY A 635 -20.64 -50.12 -68.95
C GLY A 635 -19.37 -49.87 -68.14
N PRO A 636 -19.01 -48.60 -67.92
CA PRO A 636 -17.84 -48.23 -67.12
C PRO A 636 -17.96 -48.73 -65.67
N GLU A 637 -16.80 -48.98 -65.05
CA GLU A 637 -16.70 -49.30 -63.63
C GLU A 637 -17.20 -48.12 -62.76
N PRO A 638 -17.79 -48.38 -61.58
CA PRO A 638 -18.11 -47.31 -60.62
C PRO A 638 -16.88 -46.44 -60.29
N VAL A 639 -17.12 -45.14 -60.11
CA VAL A 639 -16.13 -44.12 -59.74
C VAL A 639 -16.41 -43.71 -58.29
N PRO A 640 -15.39 -43.44 -57.44
CA PRO A 640 -13.95 -43.41 -57.72
C PRO A 640 -13.28 -44.78 -57.74
N ILE A 641 -13.95 -45.80 -57.21
CA ILE A 641 -13.53 -47.21 -57.18
C ILE A 641 -14.76 -48.12 -57.33
N SER A 642 -14.55 -49.38 -57.73
CA SER A 642 -15.59 -50.41 -57.87
C SER A 642 -16.57 -50.44 -56.71
N ASP A 643 -16.04 -50.35 -55.49
CA ASP A 643 -16.77 -50.57 -54.24
C ASP A 643 -17.91 -49.56 -54.03
N ALA A 644 -17.92 -48.44 -54.77
CA ALA A 644 -19.08 -47.55 -54.84
C ALA A 644 -20.36 -48.29 -55.27
N GLY A 645 -20.24 -49.37 -56.06
CA GLY A 645 -21.35 -50.24 -56.46
C GLY A 645 -21.82 -51.25 -55.40
N ASP A 646 -21.07 -51.46 -54.32
CA ASP A 646 -21.42 -52.40 -53.24
C ASP A 646 -22.39 -51.74 -52.25
N PHE A 647 -23.66 -51.59 -52.66
CA PHE A 647 -24.69 -50.95 -51.86
C PHE A 647 -25.07 -51.73 -50.59
N THR A 648 -24.89 -53.06 -50.62
CA THR A 648 -25.21 -53.94 -49.49
C THR A 648 -24.08 -54.08 -48.47
N CYS A 649 -22.87 -53.67 -48.85
CA CYS A 649 -21.64 -53.78 -48.06
C CYS A 649 -21.27 -55.25 -47.76
N GLU A 650 -21.48 -56.13 -48.75
CA GLU A 650 -21.20 -57.57 -48.69
C GLU A 650 -19.92 -57.96 -49.47
N GLU A 651 -19.09 -56.98 -49.88
CA GLU A 651 -17.80 -57.11 -50.59
C GLU A 651 -17.90 -57.56 -52.06
N ASP A 652 -19.06 -58.02 -52.54
CA ASP A 652 -19.29 -58.48 -53.92
C ASP A 652 -20.37 -57.65 -54.62
N ILE A 653 -20.00 -56.88 -55.65
CA ILE A 653 -20.95 -56.08 -56.45
C ILE A 653 -21.81 -56.99 -57.34
N ASN A 654 -23.10 -57.12 -57.02
CA ASN A 654 -24.01 -58.04 -57.70
C ASN A 654 -25.47 -57.53 -57.78
N VAL A 655 -26.39 -58.42 -58.16
CA VAL A 655 -27.83 -58.09 -58.32
C VAL A 655 -28.50 -57.75 -56.98
N GLY A 656 -27.94 -58.18 -55.86
CA GLY A 656 -28.31 -57.80 -54.51
C GLY A 656 -28.19 -56.30 -54.28
N ASP A 657 -27.05 -55.71 -54.65
CA ASP A 657 -26.81 -54.26 -54.57
C ASP A 657 -27.76 -53.48 -55.44
N LEU A 658 -27.99 -53.95 -56.67
CA LEU A 658 -28.97 -53.35 -57.57
C LEU A 658 -30.38 -53.36 -56.98
N THR A 659 -30.77 -54.49 -56.36
CA THR A 659 -32.10 -54.63 -55.74
C THR A 659 -32.23 -53.70 -54.52
N ALA A 660 -31.17 -53.58 -53.71
CA ALA A 660 -31.12 -52.70 -52.55
C ALA A 660 -31.16 -51.22 -52.96
N LEU A 661 -30.40 -50.80 -53.97
CA LEU A 661 -30.40 -49.44 -54.51
C LEU A 661 -31.77 -49.05 -55.08
N VAL A 662 -32.44 -49.95 -55.82
CA VAL A 662 -33.82 -49.73 -56.30
C VAL A 662 -34.80 -49.59 -55.13
N SER A 663 -34.65 -50.41 -54.09
CA SER A 663 -35.48 -50.34 -52.89
C SER A 663 -35.30 -49.01 -52.17
N TYR A 664 -34.07 -48.55 -52.01
CA TYR A 664 -33.73 -47.25 -51.42
C TYR A 664 -34.35 -46.09 -52.21
N LEU A 665 -34.13 -46.03 -53.52
CA LEU A 665 -34.59 -44.91 -54.36
C LEU A 665 -36.12 -44.84 -54.53
N PHE A 666 -36.82 -45.97 -54.54
CA PHE A 666 -38.22 -46.02 -54.97
C PHE A 666 -39.20 -46.65 -54.00
N GLN A 667 -38.72 -47.35 -52.96
CA GLN A 667 -39.58 -48.16 -52.08
C GLN A 667 -39.42 -47.81 -50.59
N GLY A 668 -38.63 -46.77 -50.27
CA GLY A 668 -38.34 -46.38 -48.89
C GLY A 668 -37.45 -47.38 -48.16
N GLY A 669 -36.59 -48.09 -48.90
CA GLY A 669 -35.55 -48.95 -48.33
C GLY A 669 -34.51 -48.16 -47.54
N ASN A 670 -33.73 -48.85 -46.70
CA ASN A 670 -32.67 -48.24 -45.92
C ASN A 670 -31.48 -47.82 -46.82
N PRO A 671 -30.71 -46.78 -46.44
CA PRO A 671 -29.43 -46.47 -47.07
C PRO A 671 -28.39 -47.60 -46.84
N PRO A 672 -27.24 -47.56 -47.54
CA PRO A 672 -26.16 -48.53 -47.36
C PRO A 672 -25.66 -48.59 -45.91
N PRO A 673 -25.51 -49.77 -45.30
CA PRO A 673 -25.13 -49.90 -43.89
C PRO A 673 -23.68 -49.49 -43.59
N CYS A 674 -22.81 -49.38 -44.60
CA CYS A 674 -21.41 -48.96 -44.46
C CYS A 674 -21.20 -47.46 -44.72
N ASN A 675 -22.25 -46.72 -45.09
CA ASN A 675 -22.19 -45.27 -45.15
C ASN A 675 -22.22 -44.71 -43.70
N PRO A 676 -21.23 -43.91 -43.27
CA PRO A 676 -21.06 -43.53 -41.86
C PRO A 676 -22.12 -42.57 -41.31
N TYR A 677 -22.92 -41.92 -42.17
CA TYR A 677 -23.99 -40.99 -41.78
C TYR A 677 -25.10 -40.92 -42.83
#